data_AF-S5Z6I0-F1
#
_entry.id   AF-S5Z6I0-F1
#
_cell.length_a   1.000
_cell.length_b   1.000
_cell.length_c   1.000
_cell.angle_alpha   90.00
_cell.angle_beta   90.00
_cell.angle_gamma   90.00
#
_symmetry.space_group_name_H-M   'P 1'
#
loop_
_entity.id
_entity.type
_entity.pdbx_description
1 polymer ?
#
loop_
_entity_poly.entity_id
_entity_poly.type
_entity_poly.pdbx_seq_one_letter_code
_entity_poly.pdbx_strand_id
1 'polypeptide(L)'
;MKRIIGLLVVLLVALPLVSMVVPQPVNAEFYAKVDVQLAVSDSLVLDFGSKNVISVAGAAEPPGFKLEKVVVVFDDAAPPQIVPVKYDSVSQSMGKVKSIASNSGEVVLASNGFNGTVSVRVLTYFVKTYYEKLGDGNLTVDTSEFSGLGIQDVILKVTLDNYAPYSIAGVIGPNGDNLMDLGIQERLGAGIVKVDPKHVEINVGRVGFGKYTITVAKGEEKVMPNALLVVEDTFTEITVPAKSSKVFSLKNRNGWSPLGFIVVLYSVSPGPLSIDPTTGIEAAMASYVFSRQEEFDIRGASLLIPPLLMNYWIKGYIVFGQTVKINNNQNRDLQALIVPIYYKEAGTWTPNGLVVKVSKADIGNAYSAYIVVQVPAIARISSIVLPSGQVIQNVENYTTGWLGTWRTAVLEKNEATIMVKNGDAMEDGTYVFNINWAPLTLKFVDSKGYPISGVKVHVEGPVSLDTLSGADGTAKINIYAPGVYKITGTFKGVEIASITLGTLMDQDIVLKCPVYNLRVKVVTALGNTLTGATVTITNDGGYSQSMETDANGIAVFQQLPTTKYTIEASYKRISTKTTITLTGDQEVTVNTGILLDIPLLGPITAVEALAAGAATMVAGVLLSGVKRGKDKEEVEIELD
;
A
#
# COMPACT_ATOMS: atom_id res chain seq x y z
N MET A 1 -4.65 -11.53 72.65
CA MET A 1 -3.37 -11.76 71.93
C MET A 1 -3.48 -11.20 70.53
N LYS A 2 -2.56 -10.28 70.19
CA LYS A 2 -2.05 -9.87 68.85
C LYS A 2 -3.02 -9.57 67.68
N ARG A 3 -2.95 -8.28 67.30
CA ARG A 3 -3.20 -7.61 66.00
C ARG A 3 -3.11 -8.48 64.73
N ILE A 4 -4.07 -8.31 63.81
CA ILE A 4 -3.96 -8.49 62.35
C ILE A 4 -4.91 -7.43 61.74
N ILE A 5 -4.44 -6.24 61.35
CA ILE A 5 -3.96 -5.84 60.01
C ILE A 5 -5.01 -6.08 58.93
N GLY A 6 -5.52 -4.98 58.38
CA GLY A 6 -6.51 -4.97 57.32
C GLY A 6 -5.95 -5.42 55.98
N LEU A 7 -6.88 -5.82 55.10
CA LEU A 7 -6.66 -5.75 53.67
C LEU A 7 -7.99 -5.38 53.01
N LEU A 8 -8.06 -4.13 52.55
CA LEU A 8 -9.10 -3.63 51.67
C LEU A 8 -8.86 -4.30 50.31
N VAL A 9 -9.68 -5.29 49.97
CA VAL A 9 -9.65 -5.90 48.63
C VAL A 9 -10.36 -4.94 47.68
N VAL A 10 -9.56 -4.14 46.97
CA VAL A 10 -10.02 -3.40 45.80
C VAL A 10 -10.26 -4.43 44.69
N LEU A 11 -11.53 -4.69 44.41
CA LEU A 11 -11.97 -5.52 43.29
C LEU A 11 -11.69 -4.74 42.00
N LEU A 12 -10.52 -4.96 41.39
CA LEU A 12 -10.23 -4.50 40.04
C LEU A 12 -11.04 -5.39 39.08
N VAL A 13 -12.23 -4.92 38.69
CA VAL A 13 -12.96 -5.49 37.57
C VAL A 13 -12.21 -5.09 36.31
N ALA A 14 -11.37 -6.00 35.80
CA ALA A 14 -10.83 -5.89 34.46
C ALA A 14 -12.00 -6.05 33.48
N LEU A 15 -12.56 -4.92 33.03
CA LEU A 15 -13.41 -4.90 31.85
C LEU A 15 -12.56 -5.39 30.66
N PRO A 16 -13.03 -6.38 29.87
CA PRO A 16 -12.40 -6.64 28.59
C PRO A 16 -12.55 -5.36 27.76
N LEU A 17 -11.42 -4.75 27.39
CA LEU A 17 -11.35 -3.84 26.26
C LEU A 17 -11.75 -4.65 25.03
N VAL A 18 -13.05 -4.72 24.78
CA VAL A 18 -13.57 -5.08 23.47
C VAL A 18 -13.15 -3.92 22.58
N SER A 19 -12.11 -4.15 21.78
CA SER A 19 -11.76 -3.27 20.67
C SER A 19 -12.98 -3.20 19.77
N MET A 20 -13.83 -2.19 19.97
CA MET A 20 -14.84 -1.83 18.99
C MET A 20 -14.07 -1.31 17.79
N VAL A 21 -13.84 -2.18 16.81
CA VAL A 21 -13.58 -1.75 15.44
C VAL A 21 -14.85 -1.03 15.02
N VAL A 22 -14.79 0.31 15.00
CA VAL A 22 -15.85 1.13 14.43
C VAL A 22 -15.65 1.07 12.91
N PRO A 23 -16.54 0.47 12.11
CA PRO A 23 -16.49 0.65 10.68
C PRO A 23 -17.03 2.04 10.40
N GLN A 24 -16.15 3.01 10.16
CA GLN A 24 -16.56 4.22 9.45
C GLN A 24 -16.34 4.00 7.95
N PRO A 25 -17.39 4.04 7.12
CA PRO A 25 -17.23 4.15 5.69
C PRO A 25 -16.84 5.60 5.38
N VAL A 26 -15.58 5.95 5.62
CA VAL A 26 -14.96 7.06 4.91
C VAL A 26 -14.48 6.46 3.59
N ASN A 27 -14.78 7.11 2.46
CA ASN A 27 -14.52 6.58 1.12
C ASN A 27 -13.01 6.47 0.88
N ALA A 28 -12.38 5.45 1.47
CA ALA A 28 -10.96 5.21 1.44
C ALA A 28 -10.56 4.89 0.02
N GLU A 29 -9.50 5.55 -0.44
CA GLU A 29 -8.99 5.32 -1.79
C GLU A 29 -8.05 4.11 -1.74
N PHE A 30 -8.52 3.00 -2.30
CA PHE A 30 -7.74 1.80 -2.50
C PHE A 30 -7.22 1.74 -3.93
N TYR A 31 -6.07 1.10 -4.11
CA TYR A 31 -5.42 0.94 -5.40
C TYR A 31 -4.99 -0.53 -5.57
N ALA A 32 -5.12 -1.05 -6.78
CA ALA A 32 -4.47 -2.29 -7.19
C ALA A 32 -3.05 -1.95 -7.64
N LYS A 33 -2.07 -2.71 -7.16
CA LYS A 33 -0.71 -2.68 -7.69
C LYS A 33 -0.65 -3.56 -8.93
N VAL A 34 -0.22 -3.00 -10.06
CA VAL A 34 -0.03 -3.72 -11.32
C VAL A 34 1.45 -3.78 -11.63
N ASP A 35 1.98 -5.00 -11.69
CA ASP A 35 3.35 -5.29 -12.07
C ASP A 35 3.34 -6.03 -13.42
N VAL A 36 4.02 -5.48 -14.43
CA VAL A 36 4.38 -6.22 -15.64
C VAL A 36 5.84 -6.60 -15.52
N GLN A 37 6.10 -7.90 -15.41
CA GLN A 37 7.43 -8.46 -15.29
C GLN A 37 7.87 -9.08 -16.61
N LEU A 38 9.10 -8.78 -17.01
CA LEU A 38 9.75 -9.31 -18.19
C LEU A 38 11.00 -10.08 -17.74
N ALA A 39 11.14 -11.33 -18.17
CA ALA A 39 12.34 -12.11 -17.91
C ALA A 39 13.11 -12.38 -19.21
N VAL A 40 14.43 -12.26 -19.14
CA VAL A 40 15.37 -12.67 -20.19
C VAL A 40 16.25 -13.78 -19.63
N SER A 41 16.47 -14.83 -20.41
CA SER A 41 17.25 -16.00 -20.01
C SER A 41 18.41 -16.25 -20.96
N ASP A 42 19.61 -16.34 -20.42
CA ASP A 42 20.83 -16.73 -21.13
C ASP A 42 21.46 -17.98 -20.49
N SER A 43 22.12 -18.82 -21.28
CA SER A 43 22.89 -19.97 -20.76
C SER A 43 24.38 -19.68 -20.87
N LEU A 44 25.12 -19.90 -19.79
CA LEU A 44 26.56 -19.64 -19.69
C LEU A 44 27.29 -20.85 -19.11
N VAL A 45 28.56 -21.00 -19.47
CA VAL A 45 29.50 -21.94 -18.84
C VAL A 45 30.59 -21.10 -18.17
N LEU A 46 30.64 -21.15 -16.84
CA LEU A 46 31.61 -20.40 -16.04
C LEU A 46 32.84 -21.26 -15.80
N ASP A 47 34.02 -20.77 -16.20
CA ASP A 47 35.30 -21.47 -16.02
C ASP A 47 36.06 -20.92 -14.79
N PHE A 48 36.15 -21.73 -13.75
CA PHE A 48 36.79 -21.38 -12.48
C PHE A 48 38.16 -22.05 -12.38
N GLY A 49 39.22 -21.25 -12.28
CA GLY A 49 40.49 -21.70 -11.68
C GLY A 49 40.40 -21.76 -10.15
N SER A 50 41.39 -22.36 -9.47
CA SER A 50 41.36 -22.64 -8.01
C SER A 50 41.09 -21.45 -7.06
N LYS A 51 41.36 -20.21 -7.49
CA LYS A 51 41.14 -18.97 -6.71
C LYS A 51 40.65 -17.83 -7.62
N ASN A 52 39.76 -18.15 -8.55
CA ASN A 52 39.22 -17.21 -9.52
C ASN A 52 38.01 -16.45 -8.95
N VAL A 53 37.75 -15.25 -9.47
CA VAL A 53 36.55 -14.46 -9.21
C VAL A 53 35.91 -14.11 -10.54
N ILE A 54 34.63 -14.43 -10.70
CA ILE A 54 33.85 -14.20 -11.92
C ILE A 54 32.67 -13.30 -11.58
N SER A 55 32.50 -12.22 -12.35
CA SER A 55 31.27 -11.42 -12.33
C SER A 55 30.34 -11.86 -13.46
N VAL A 56 29.07 -12.04 -13.13
CA VAL A 56 28.00 -12.39 -14.07
C VAL A 56 26.99 -11.24 -14.05
N ALA A 57 26.99 -10.45 -15.12
CA ALA A 57 26.07 -9.34 -15.29
C ALA A 57 24.77 -9.78 -15.99
N GLY A 58 23.67 -9.11 -15.67
CA GLY A 58 22.40 -9.27 -16.37
C GLY A 58 22.31 -8.47 -17.67
N ALA A 59 21.17 -8.62 -18.36
CA ALA A 59 20.84 -7.84 -19.53
C ALA A 59 20.58 -6.36 -19.19
N ALA A 60 20.69 -5.49 -20.19
CA ALA A 60 20.42 -4.05 -20.03
C ALA A 60 18.91 -3.76 -19.90
N GLU A 61 18.55 -2.70 -19.17
CA GLU A 61 17.16 -2.29 -18.96
C GLU A 61 16.46 -1.93 -20.29
N PRO A 62 15.32 -2.58 -20.60
CA PRO A 62 14.46 -2.16 -21.69
C PRO A 62 13.78 -0.82 -21.38
N PRO A 63 13.37 -0.05 -22.40
CA PRO A 63 12.66 1.21 -22.20
C PRO A 63 11.39 1.04 -21.34
N GLY A 64 11.22 1.89 -20.33
CA GLY A 64 10.04 1.89 -19.46
C GLY A 64 10.04 0.81 -18.36
N PHE A 65 11.05 -0.04 -18.32
CA PHE A 65 11.24 -1.05 -17.28
C PHE A 65 12.38 -0.66 -16.33
N LYS A 66 12.37 -1.26 -15.15
CA LYS A 66 13.46 -1.21 -14.18
C LYS A 66 13.98 -2.59 -13.90
N LEU A 67 15.30 -2.71 -13.74
CA LEU A 67 15.91 -3.94 -13.26
C LEU A 67 15.32 -4.28 -11.90
N GLU A 68 14.75 -5.47 -11.78
CA GLU A 68 14.29 -6.02 -10.52
C GLU A 68 15.41 -6.84 -9.88
N LYS A 69 15.94 -7.83 -10.60
CA LYS A 69 17.06 -8.67 -10.15
C LYS A 69 17.71 -9.46 -11.30
N VAL A 70 18.97 -9.83 -11.09
CA VAL A 70 19.70 -10.83 -11.87
C VAL A 70 19.84 -12.09 -11.02
N VAL A 71 19.55 -13.25 -11.59
CA VAL A 71 19.60 -14.55 -10.91
C VAL A 71 20.48 -15.50 -11.70
N VAL A 72 21.55 -15.98 -11.07
CA VAL A 72 22.37 -17.08 -11.57
C VAL A 72 21.79 -18.38 -11.03
N VAL A 73 21.21 -19.19 -11.90
CA VAL A 73 20.62 -20.51 -11.61
C VAL A 73 21.60 -21.59 -12.03
N PHE A 74 21.95 -22.48 -11.10
CA PHE A 74 22.80 -23.63 -11.41
C PHE A 74 21.95 -24.75 -12.00
N ASP A 75 22.43 -25.42 -13.05
CA ASP A 75 21.69 -26.54 -13.66
C ASP A 75 21.45 -27.67 -12.64
N ASP A 76 22.43 -27.91 -11.76
CA ASP A 76 22.32 -28.80 -10.61
C ASP A 76 22.29 -28.02 -9.28
N ALA A 77 23.39 -28.01 -8.55
CA ALA A 77 23.61 -27.20 -7.37
C ALA A 77 25.01 -26.62 -7.46
N ALA A 78 25.21 -25.44 -6.88
CA ALA A 78 26.53 -24.85 -6.80
C ALA A 78 27.49 -25.83 -6.10
N PRO A 79 28.67 -26.12 -6.69
CA PRO A 79 29.75 -26.77 -5.98
C PRO A 79 30.01 -26.07 -4.63
N PRO A 80 30.20 -26.80 -3.51
CA PRO A 80 30.37 -26.19 -2.19
C PRO A 80 31.53 -25.19 -2.07
N GLN A 81 32.53 -25.31 -2.95
CA GLN A 81 33.70 -24.45 -3.03
C GLN A 81 33.44 -23.13 -3.80
N ILE A 82 32.29 -22.98 -4.46
CA ILE A 82 31.90 -21.71 -5.10
C ILE A 82 31.12 -20.88 -4.09
N VAL A 83 31.65 -19.69 -3.80
CA VAL A 83 31.14 -18.80 -2.76
C VAL A 83 30.63 -17.51 -3.40
N PRO A 84 29.39 -17.09 -3.12
CA PRO A 84 28.91 -15.79 -3.56
C PRO A 84 29.61 -14.66 -2.79
N VAL A 85 30.07 -13.65 -3.53
CA VAL A 85 30.79 -12.48 -3.00
C VAL A 85 29.90 -11.23 -3.03
N LYS A 86 29.21 -11.00 -4.16
CA LYS A 86 28.25 -9.91 -4.33
C LYS A 86 26.90 -10.48 -4.74
N TYR A 87 25.94 -10.39 -3.83
CA TYR A 87 24.60 -10.95 -3.96
C TYR A 87 23.68 -10.34 -2.90
N ASP A 88 22.37 -10.47 -3.11
CA ASP A 88 21.33 -10.09 -2.14
C ASP A 88 20.68 -11.31 -1.50
N SER A 89 20.48 -12.38 -2.27
CA SER A 89 19.86 -13.61 -1.77
C SER A 89 20.34 -14.87 -2.47
N VAL A 90 20.10 -16.01 -1.82
CA VAL A 90 20.31 -17.34 -2.40
C VAL A 90 19.04 -18.18 -2.27
N SER A 91 18.78 -19.05 -3.24
CA SER A 91 17.83 -20.15 -3.07
C SER A 91 18.57 -21.44 -2.74
N GLN A 92 18.13 -22.12 -1.69
CA GLN A 92 18.75 -23.34 -1.17
C GLN A 92 17.73 -24.46 -1.02
N SER A 93 18.16 -25.68 -1.38
CA SER A 93 17.40 -26.90 -1.18
C SER A 93 18.26 -27.93 -0.47
N MET A 94 17.83 -28.38 0.71
CA MET A 94 18.54 -29.35 1.57
C MET A 94 20.02 -28.98 1.77
N GLY A 95 20.28 -27.70 2.06
CA GLY A 95 21.63 -27.16 2.29
C GLY A 95 22.48 -26.93 1.02
N LYS A 96 21.94 -27.20 -0.17
CA LYS A 96 22.62 -26.98 -1.45
C LYS A 96 22.09 -25.71 -2.13
N VAL A 97 23.00 -24.82 -2.55
CA VAL A 97 22.64 -23.59 -3.28
C VAL A 97 22.20 -23.94 -4.70
N LYS A 98 21.01 -23.47 -5.07
CA LYS A 98 20.37 -23.69 -6.38
C LYS A 98 20.39 -22.45 -7.26
N SER A 99 20.30 -21.28 -6.66
CA SER A 99 20.48 -20.02 -7.37
C SER A 99 20.97 -18.92 -6.44
N ILE A 100 21.53 -17.86 -7.04
CA ILE A 100 22.06 -16.69 -6.37
C ILE A 100 21.50 -15.47 -7.10
N ALA A 101 20.92 -14.52 -6.37
CA ALA A 101 20.27 -13.34 -6.94
C ALA A 101 20.92 -12.05 -6.44
N SER A 102 20.85 -11.02 -7.28
CA SER A 102 21.34 -9.67 -6.99
C SER A 102 20.43 -8.61 -7.62
N ASN A 103 20.06 -7.61 -6.85
CA ASN A 103 19.28 -6.45 -7.28
C ASN A 103 20.17 -5.37 -7.91
N SER A 104 21.50 -5.50 -7.85
CA SER A 104 22.45 -4.50 -8.35
C SER A 104 22.81 -4.66 -9.83
N GLY A 105 22.29 -5.69 -10.51
CA GLY A 105 22.58 -5.98 -11.93
C GLY A 105 23.75 -6.94 -12.18
N GLU A 106 24.43 -7.40 -11.14
CA GLU A 106 25.48 -8.42 -11.28
C GLU A 106 25.57 -9.32 -10.04
N VAL A 107 25.94 -10.58 -10.27
CA VAL A 107 26.29 -11.56 -9.24
C VAL A 107 27.79 -11.84 -9.36
N VAL A 108 28.52 -11.73 -8.24
CA VAL A 108 29.96 -12.05 -8.22
C VAL A 108 30.18 -13.35 -7.45
N LEU A 109 30.88 -14.29 -8.07
CA LEU A 109 31.20 -15.61 -7.53
C LEU A 109 32.71 -15.78 -7.42
N ALA A 110 33.18 -16.39 -6.33
CA ALA A 110 34.59 -16.76 -6.16
C ALA A 110 34.73 -18.26 -5.95
N SER A 111 35.82 -18.85 -6.44
CA SER A 111 36.19 -20.22 -6.12
C SER A 111 37.16 -20.26 -4.94
N ASN A 112 36.91 -21.19 -4.01
CA ASN A 112 37.80 -21.55 -2.93
C ASN A 112 38.29 -22.99 -3.12
N GLY A 113 39.24 -23.19 -4.03
CA GLY A 113 39.81 -24.49 -4.36
C GLY A 113 39.04 -25.29 -5.42
N PHE A 114 37.95 -24.75 -5.97
CA PHE A 114 37.27 -25.34 -7.13
C PHE A 114 38.07 -25.10 -8.41
N ASN A 115 38.28 -26.13 -9.22
CA ASN A 115 38.90 -26.02 -10.54
C ASN A 115 38.07 -26.79 -11.56
N GLY A 116 37.47 -26.10 -12.52
CA GLY A 116 36.59 -26.68 -13.53
C GLY A 116 35.49 -25.73 -13.99
N THR A 117 34.59 -26.26 -14.80
CA THR A 117 33.48 -25.49 -15.38
C THR A 117 32.15 -25.76 -14.69
N VAL A 118 31.28 -24.75 -14.65
CA VAL A 118 29.91 -24.86 -14.13
C VAL A 118 28.94 -24.24 -15.12
N SER A 119 27.96 -25.03 -15.56
CA SER A 119 26.87 -24.55 -16.40
C SER A 119 25.81 -23.85 -15.55
N VAL A 120 25.38 -22.68 -16.01
CA VAL A 120 24.38 -21.86 -15.34
C VAL A 120 23.42 -21.24 -16.35
N ARG A 121 22.21 -20.96 -15.90
CA ARG A 121 21.29 -20.04 -16.57
C ARG A 121 21.26 -18.71 -15.84
N VAL A 122 21.37 -17.61 -16.58
CA VAL A 122 21.25 -16.25 -16.05
C VAL A 122 19.88 -15.72 -16.42
N LEU A 123 19.07 -15.44 -15.41
CA LEU A 123 17.75 -14.83 -15.56
C LEU A 123 17.85 -13.37 -15.15
N THR A 124 17.50 -12.44 -16.04
CA THR A 124 17.35 -11.03 -15.70
C THR A 124 15.88 -10.67 -15.68
N TYR A 125 15.39 -10.23 -14.53
CA TYR A 125 14.02 -9.79 -14.34
C TYR A 125 13.95 -8.27 -14.37
N PHE A 126 13.02 -7.76 -15.15
CA PHE A 126 12.67 -6.37 -15.20
C PHE A 126 11.21 -6.20 -14.83
N VAL A 127 10.87 -5.10 -14.15
CA VAL A 127 9.51 -4.80 -13.74
C VAL A 127 9.11 -3.38 -14.13
N LYS A 128 7.84 -3.23 -14.51
CA LYS A 128 7.14 -1.96 -14.67
C LYS A 128 5.94 -1.98 -13.72
N THR A 129 5.97 -1.11 -12.72
CA THR A 129 4.95 -1.02 -11.67
C THR A 129 4.14 0.25 -11.80
N TYR A 130 2.82 0.14 -11.67
CA TYR A 130 1.91 1.28 -11.53
C TYR A 130 0.71 0.91 -10.67
N TYR A 131 -0.07 1.91 -10.26
CA TYR A 131 -1.23 1.73 -9.39
C TYR A 131 -2.50 2.19 -10.07
N GLU A 132 -3.53 1.35 -10.05
CA GLU A 132 -4.84 1.64 -10.59
C GLU A 132 -5.85 1.78 -9.46
N LYS A 133 -6.59 2.89 -9.45
CA LYS A 133 -7.57 3.16 -8.39
C LYS A 133 -8.71 2.14 -8.46
N LEU A 134 -9.03 1.52 -7.32
CA LEU A 134 -10.15 0.60 -7.19
C LEU A 134 -11.47 1.38 -7.07
N GLY A 135 -12.50 0.88 -7.76
CA GLY A 135 -13.88 1.35 -7.65
C GLY A 135 -14.83 0.17 -7.88
N ASP A 136 -16.10 0.46 -8.15
CA ASP A 136 -17.13 -0.57 -8.40
C ASP A 136 -17.04 -1.19 -9.81
N GLY A 137 -15.94 -0.95 -10.53
CA GLY A 137 -15.73 -1.31 -11.93
C GLY A 137 -14.60 -2.29 -12.16
N ASN A 138 -14.37 -2.61 -13.43
CA ASN A 138 -13.28 -3.48 -13.85
C ASN A 138 -11.97 -2.70 -13.97
N LEU A 139 -10.87 -3.35 -13.62
CA LEU A 139 -9.53 -2.91 -13.96
C LEU A 139 -9.19 -3.42 -15.37
N THR A 140 -8.65 -2.54 -16.21
CA THR A 140 -8.18 -2.93 -17.55
C THR A 140 -6.67 -2.75 -17.62
N VAL A 141 -5.96 -3.81 -18.01
CA VAL A 141 -4.51 -3.78 -18.23
C VAL A 141 -4.23 -4.11 -19.68
N ASP A 142 -3.53 -3.22 -20.39
CA ASP A 142 -3.20 -3.40 -21.79
C ASP A 142 -1.74 -3.85 -21.95
N THR A 143 -1.55 -5.05 -22.48
CA THR A 143 -0.23 -5.64 -22.76
C THR A 143 0.11 -5.63 -24.25
N SER A 144 -0.65 -4.90 -25.08
CA SER A 144 -0.44 -4.84 -26.53
C SER A 144 0.93 -4.29 -26.93
N GLU A 145 1.59 -3.53 -26.05
CA GLU A 145 2.94 -3.00 -26.28
C GLU A 145 4.00 -4.11 -26.50
N PHE A 146 3.74 -5.33 -26.05
CA PHE A 146 4.64 -6.48 -26.24
C PHE A 146 4.33 -7.31 -27.49
N SER A 147 3.25 -6.98 -28.20
CA SER A 147 2.85 -7.72 -29.40
C SER A 147 3.90 -7.62 -30.50
N GLY A 148 4.19 -8.75 -31.15
CA GLY A 148 5.19 -8.81 -32.23
C GLY A 148 6.66 -8.85 -31.78
N LEU A 149 6.95 -8.79 -30.47
CA LEU A 149 8.32 -8.87 -29.96
C LEU A 149 8.87 -10.30 -29.84
N GLY A 150 8.01 -11.32 -29.97
CA GLY A 150 8.40 -12.73 -29.88
C GLY A 150 8.79 -13.19 -28.46
N ILE A 151 8.52 -12.38 -27.43
CA ILE A 151 8.86 -12.67 -26.03
C ILE A 151 7.75 -13.54 -25.42
N GLN A 152 8.13 -14.62 -24.73
CA GLN A 152 7.17 -15.53 -24.07
C GLN A 152 7.13 -15.39 -22.55
N ASP A 153 8.17 -14.83 -21.92
CA ASP A 153 8.28 -14.73 -20.46
C ASP A 153 7.90 -13.32 -19.99
N VAL A 154 6.63 -12.96 -20.22
CA VAL A 154 6.02 -11.74 -19.71
C VAL A 154 4.91 -12.11 -18.75
N ILE A 155 5.04 -11.70 -17.49
CA ILE A 155 4.08 -11.97 -16.42
C ILE A 155 3.35 -10.68 -16.07
N LEU A 156 2.02 -10.73 -16.09
CA LEU A 156 1.16 -9.71 -15.51
C LEU A 156 0.76 -10.14 -14.10
N LYS A 157 1.15 -9.37 -13.08
CA LYS A 157 0.71 -9.55 -11.69
C LYS A 157 -0.17 -8.36 -11.27
N VAL A 158 -1.38 -8.65 -10.77
CA VAL A 158 -2.27 -7.67 -10.15
C VAL A 158 -2.43 -8.05 -8.69
N THR A 159 -2.15 -7.12 -7.79
CA THR A 159 -2.14 -7.33 -6.33
C THR A 159 -3.08 -6.33 -5.65
N LEU A 160 -3.96 -6.84 -4.81
CA LEU A 160 -4.82 -6.07 -3.91
C LEU A 160 -4.28 -6.18 -2.48
N ASP A 161 -4.28 -5.09 -1.73
CA ASP A 161 -3.94 -5.14 -0.31
C ASP A 161 -4.91 -6.08 0.45
N ASN A 162 -4.36 -6.89 1.37
CA ASN A 162 -5.17 -7.85 2.14
C ASN A 162 -6.30 -7.16 2.91
N TYR A 163 -6.01 -6.01 3.53
CA TYR A 163 -6.97 -5.22 4.29
C TYR A 163 -7.92 -4.38 3.42
N ALA A 164 -7.76 -4.39 2.09
CA ALA A 164 -8.72 -3.78 1.20
C ALA A 164 -10.01 -4.62 1.14
N PRO A 165 -11.21 -4.01 1.18
CA PRO A 165 -12.48 -4.71 1.14
C PRO A 165 -12.83 -5.12 -0.31
N TYR A 166 -11.85 -5.62 -1.06
CA TYR A 166 -11.97 -6.06 -2.44
C TYR A 166 -11.39 -7.46 -2.61
N SER A 167 -12.01 -8.27 -3.48
CA SER A 167 -11.44 -9.53 -3.95
C SER A 167 -11.55 -9.68 -5.45
N ILE A 168 -10.62 -10.42 -6.05
CA ILE A 168 -10.71 -10.85 -7.45
C ILE A 168 -12.01 -11.67 -7.65
N ALA A 169 -12.76 -11.34 -8.68
CA ALA A 169 -14.03 -11.97 -9.01
C ALA A 169 -14.10 -12.50 -10.45
N GLY A 170 -13.25 -12.00 -11.35
CA GLY A 170 -13.21 -12.41 -12.75
C GLY A 170 -11.93 -11.97 -13.44
N VAL A 171 -11.48 -12.76 -14.41
CA VAL A 171 -10.32 -12.43 -15.26
C VAL A 171 -10.65 -12.80 -16.69
N ILE A 172 -10.80 -11.79 -17.55
CA ILE A 172 -11.06 -11.98 -18.98
C ILE A 172 -9.80 -11.62 -19.77
N GLY A 173 -9.34 -12.56 -20.59
CA GLY A 173 -8.20 -12.39 -21.49
C GLY A 173 -8.57 -11.61 -22.76
N PRO A 174 -7.57 -11.26 -23.60
CA PRO A 174 -7.76 -10.42 -24.79
C PRO A 174 -8.68 -11.04 -25.85
N ASN A 175 -8.83 -12.36 -25.86
CA ASN A 175 -9.70 -13.08 -26.77
C ASN A 175 -11.14 -13.27 -26.23
N GLY A 176 -11.45 -12.71 -25.06
CA GLY A 176 -12.74 -12.88 -24.38
C GLY A 176 -12.84 -14.15 -23.51
N ASP A 177 -11.79 -14.98 -23.48
CA ASP A 177 -11.73 -16.17 -22.63
C ASP A 177 -11.76 -15.79 -21.14
N ASN A 178 -12.57 -16.51 -20.35
CA ASN A 178 -12.52 -16.43 -18.90
C ASN A 178 -11.35 -17.27 -18.38
N LEU A 179 -10.29 -16.61 -17.91
CA LEU A 179 -9.05 -17.25 -17.45
C LEU A 179 -9.19 -17.92 -16.07
N MET A 180 -10.30 -17.68 -15.36
CA MET A 180 -10.64 -18.42 -14.14
C MET A 180 -11.34 -19.76 -14.44
N ASP A 181 -11.73 -20.02 -15.70
CA ASP A 181 -12.27 -21.31 -16.10
C ASP A 181 -11.16 -22.38 -16.12
N LEU A 182 -11.38 -23.48 -15.40
CA LEU A 182 -10.36 -24.53 -15.27
C LEU A 182 -10.11 -25.29 -16.57
N GLY A 183 -11.11 -25.43 -17.46
CA GLY A 183 -10.91 -26.02 -18.77
C GLY A 183 -9.98 -25.16 -19.64
N ILE A 184 -10.11 -23.83 -19.54
CA ILE A 184 -9.19 -22.87 -20.17
C ILE A 184 -7.78 -22.98 -19.56
N GLN A 185 -7.66 -22.99 -18.23
CA GLN A 185 -6.37 -23.14 -17.55
C GLN A 185 -5.66 -24.46 -17.91
N GLU A 186 -6.39 -25.57 -17.95
CA GLU A 186 -5.83 -26.87 -18.34
C GLU A 186 -5.32 -26.88 -19.79
N ARG A 187 -6.04 -26.21 -20.70
CA ARG A 187 -5.61 -26.04 -22.11
C ARG A 187 -4.35 -25.19 -22.24
N LEU A 188 -4.24 -24.13 -21.44
CA LEU A 188 -3.08 -23.23 -21.42
C LEU A 188 -1.85 -23.90 -20.79
N GLY A 189 -2.08 -24.72 -19.77
CA GLY A 189 -1.06 -25.41 -18.99
C GLY A 189 -1.00 -24.96 -17.54
N ALA A 190 -0.51 -25.84 -16.68
CA ALA A 190 -0.41 -25.58 -15.25
C ALA A 190 0.49 -24.36 -14.95
N GLY A 191 0.02 -23.50 -14.05
CA GLY A 191 0.75 -22.33 -13.57
C GLY A 191 0.81 -21.15 -14.55
N ILE A 192 0.19 -21.23 -15.72
CA ILE A 192 0.10 -20.11 -16.68
C ILE A 192 -0.82 -19.01 -16.16
N VAL A 193 -1.88 -19.39 -15.45
CA VAL A 193 -2.78 -18.48 -14.75
C VAL A 193 -2.84 -18.94 -13.29
N LYS A 194 -2.58 -18.02 -12.37
CA LYS A 194 -2.74 -18.23 -10.93
C LYS A 194 -3.63 -17.12 -10.40
N VAL A 195 -4.62 -17.51 -9.61
CA VAL A 195 -5.60 -16.62 -9.01
C VAL A 195 -5.82 -17.01 -7.56
N ASP A 196 -5.89 -15.99 -6.71
CA ASP A 196 -6.38 -16.07 -5.34
C ASP A 196 -7.30 -14.86 -5.07
N PRO A 197 -7.89 -14.72 -3.87
CA PRO A 197 -8.79 -13.61 -3.59
C PRO A 197 -8.16 -12.21 -3.73
N LYS A 198 -6.84 -12.07 -3.63
CA LYS A 198 -6.09 -10.81 -3.63
C LYS A 198 -5.11 -10.67 -4.79
N HIS A 199 -4.78 -11.75 -5.49
CA HIS A 199 -3.75 -11.76 -6.52
C HIS A 199 -4.23 -12.45 -7.81
N VAL A 200 -3.76 -11.91 -8.93
CA VAL A 200 -3.80 -12.54 -10.25
C VAL A 200 -2.39 -12.52 -10.80
N GLU A 201 -1.91 -13.65 -11.30
CA GLU A 201 -0.67 -13.78 -12.04
C GLU A 201 -0.97 -14.51 -13.37
N ILE A 202 -0.59 -13.90 -14.49
CA ILE A 202 -0.85 -14.44 -15.82
C ILE A 202 0.44 -14.36 -16.63
N ASN A 203 0.88 -15.48 -17.21
CA ASN A 203 1.87 -15.44 -18.27
C ASN A 203 1.21 -14.99 -19.58
N VAL A 204 1.22 -13.68 -19.82
CA VAL A 204 0.58 -13.06 -20.99
C VAL A 204 1.32 -13.37 -22.29
N GLY A 205 2.62 -13.71 -22.22
CA GLY A 205 3.37 -14.20 -23.39
C GLY A 205 2.90 -15.57 -23.88
N ARG A 206 2.22 -16.35 -23.02
CA ARG A 206 1.65 -17.66 -23.34
C ARG A 206 0.15 -17.62 -23.61
N VAL A 207 -0.58 -16.71 -22.96
CA VAL A 207 -2.02 -16.51 -23.18
C VAL A 207 -2.28 -15.67 -24.44
N GLY A 208 -1.44 -14.67 -24.70
CA GLY A 208 -1.57 -13.70 -25.79
C GLY A 208 -1.56 -12.26 -25.30
N PHE A 209 -0.94 -11.36 -26.06
CA PHE A 209 -0.88 -9.94 -25.72
C PHE A 209 -2.18 -9.21 -26.10
N GLY A 210 -2.59 -8.24 -25.29
CA GLY A 210 -3.79 -7.44 -25.53
C GLY A 210 -4.40 -6.89 -24.24
N LYS A 211 -5.70 -6.60 -24.26
CA LYS A 211 -6.42 -6.06 -23.11
C LYS A 211 -6.93 -7.17 -22.20
N TYR A 212 -6.52 -7.12 -20.95
CA TYR A 212 -6.99 -7.97 -19.86
C TYR A 212 -7.96 -7.18 -18.99
N THR A 213 -9.08 -7.80 -18.63
CA THR A 213 -10.08 -7.21 -17.75
C THR A 213 -10.14 -8.00 -16.45
N ILE A 214 -9.80 -7.35 -15.33
CA ILE A 214 -9.87 -7.93 -13.99
C ILE A 214 -11.09 -7.32 -13.29
N THR A 215 -12.06 -8.15 -12.96
CA THR A 215 -13.24 -7.77 -12.19
C THR A 215 -12.95 -7.96 -10.71
N VAL A 216 -13.26 -6.95 -9.90
CA VAL A 216 -13.17 -6.99 -8.44
C VAL A 216 -14.56 -6.92 -7.82
N ALA A 217 -14.77 -7.66 -6.73
CA ALA A 217 -15.98 -7.57 -5.91
C ALA A 217 -15.65 -6.87 -4.59
N LYS A 218 -16.53 -5.95 -4.16
CA LYS A 218 -16.37 -5.17 -2.94
C LYS A 218 -17.22 -5.74 -1.79
N GLY A 219 -16.65 -5.84 -0.60
CA GLY A 219 -17.34 -6.29 0.61
C GLY A 219 -16.40 -6.37 1.82
N GLU A 220 -16.91 -6.08 3.02
CA GLU A 220 -16.13 -6.17 4.27
C GLU A 220 -15.68 -7.61 4.56
N GLU A 221 -16.45 -8.60 4.11
CA GLU A 221 -16.10 -10.02 4.22
C GLU A 221 -14.90 -10.43 3.34
N LYS A 222 -14.41 -9.53 2.48
CA LYS A 222 -13.22 -9.73 1.63
C LYS A 222 -11.94 -9.30 2.32
N VAL A 223 -12.00 -8.63 3.47
CA VAL A 223 -10.83 -8.21 4.24
C VAL A 223 -10.09 -9.45 4.76
N MET A 224 -8.78 -9.49 4.51
CA MET A 224 -7.86 -10.51 5.01
C MET A 224 -6.77 -9.86 5.85
N PRO A 225 -6.20 -10.55 6.84
CA PRO A 225 -5.09 -10.00 7.61
C PRO A 225 -3.77 -10.10 6.83
N ASN A 226 -2.83 -9.21 7.14
CA ASN A 226 -1.49 -9.18 6.55
C ASN A 226 -0.50 -10.15 7.20
N ALA A 227 -0.86 -10.69 8.37
CA ALA A 227 -0.06 -11.67 9.09
C ALA A 227 -0.98 -12.79 9.57
N LEU A 228 -0.65 -14.01 9.14
CA LEU A 228 -1.52 -15.17 9.21
C LEU A 228 -0.75 -16.33 9.85
N LEU A 229 -1.39 -17.07 10.75
CA LEU A 229 -1.04 -18.47 10.97
C LEU A 229 -1.95 -19.31 10.08
N VAL A 230 -1.35 -20.05 9.15
CA VAL A 230 -2.03 -20.93 8.20
C VAL A 230 -1.78 -22.37 8.60
N VAL A 231 -2.82 -23.19 8.61
CA VAL A 231 -2.73 -24.62 8.92
C VAL A 231 -3.28 -25.45 7.77
N GLU A 232 -2.50 -26.45 7.38
CA GLU A 232 -2.93 -27.55 6.53
C GLU A 232 -3.41 -28.66 7.47
N ASP A 233 -4.69 -28.99 7.39
CA ASP A 233 -5.26 -30.07 8.18
C ASP A 233 -4.82 -31.44 7.64
N THR A 234 -5.13 -32.50 8.39
CA THR A 234 -4.86 -33.88 7.95
C THR A 234 -5.51 -34.13 6.60
N PHE A 235 -4.71 -34.57 5.63
CA PHE A 235 -5.19 -34.86 4.29
C PHE A 235 -6.07 -36.12 4.27
N THR A 236 -7.00 -36.17 3.33
CA THR A 236 -7.85 -37.35 3.11
C THR A 236 -7.63 -37.89 1.71
N GLU A 237 -7.40 -39.19 1.62
CA GLU A 237 -7.37 -39.93 0.35
C GLU A 237 -8.72 -40.59 0.10
N ILE A 238 -9.22 -40.49 -1.13
CA ILE A 238 -10.51 -41.04 -1.53
C ILE A 238 -10.44 -41.65 -2.93
N THR A 239 -11.36 -42.57 -3.16
CA THR A 239 -11.74 -43.00 -4.50
C THR A 239 -13.06 -42.32 -4.89
N VAL A 240 -13.10 -41.69 -6.06
CA VAL A 240 -14.33 -41.21 -6.72
C VAL A 240 -14.70 -42.23 -7.80
N PRO A 241 -15.82 -42.97 -7.64
CA PRO A 241 -16.21 -44.01 -8.60
C PRO A 241 -16.34 -43.51 -10.04
N ALA A 242 -16.19 -44.42 -11.00
CA ALA A 242 -16.48 -44.14 -12.41
C ALA A 242 -17.84 -43.44 -12.60
N LYS A 243 -17.90 -42.45 -13.50
CA LYS A 243 -19.13 -41.71 -13.85
C LYS A 243 -19.88 -41.13 -12.64
N SER A 244 -19.15 -40.65 -11.64
CA SER A 244 -19.72 -40.10 -10.42
C SER A 244 -19.05 -38.78 -10.02
N SER A 245 -19.60 -38.11 -9.01
CA SER A 245 -19.00 -36.92 -8.42
C SER A 245 -19.11 -36.96 -6.90
N LYS A 246 -18.23 -36.19 -6.23
CA LYS A 246 -18.23 -36.07 -4.77
C LYS A 246 -17.93 -34.64 -4.35
N VAL A 247 -18.74 -34.12 -3.41
CA VAL A 247 -18.62 -32.76 -2.88
C VAL A 247 -17.92 -32.81 -1.52
N PHE A 248 -17.01 -31.86 -1.31
CA PHE A 248 -16.29 -31.64 -0.07
C PHE A 248 -16.61 -30.25 0.46
N SER A 249 -16.70 -30.14 1.78
CA SER A 249 -16.95 -28.88 2.47
C SER A 249 -16.01 -28.76 3.66
N LEU A 250 -15.46 -27.57 3.86
CA LEU A 250 -14.64 -27.27 5.04
C LEU A 250 -15.52 -27.38 6.30
N LYS A 251 -14.95 -27.97 7.34
CA LYS A 251 -15.61 -28.07 8.64
C LYS A 251 -15.36 -26.79 9.41
N ASN A 252 -16.30 -26.40 10.27
CA ASN A 252 -16.05 -25.29 11.17
C ASN A 252 -14.92 -25.64 12.15
N ARG A 253 -13.99 -24.70 12.36
CA ARG A 253 -12.84 -24.84 13.27
C ARG A 253 -12.83 -23.62 14.19
N ASN A 254 -12.99 -23.85 15.50
CA ASN A 254 -13.17 -22.76 16.45
C ASN A 254 -11.97 -21.80 16.48
N GLY A 255 -12.21 -20.51 16.24
CA GLY A 255 -11.16 -19.48 16.19
C GLY A 255 -10.33 -19.47 14.90
N TRP A 256 -10.76 -20.17 13.85
CA TRP A 256 -10.10 -20.24 12.55
C TRP A 256 -11.08 -19.95 11.42
N SER A 257 -10.59 -19.27 10.39
CA SER A 257 -11.32 -18.99 9.16
C SER A 257 -10.98 -20.04 8.10
N PRO A 258 -11.97 -20.55 7.34
CA PRO A 258 -11.71 -21.40 6.18
C PRO A 258 -11.01 -20.62 5.08
N LEU A 259 -9.97 -21.20 4.47
CA LEU A 259 -9.32 -20.63 3.27
C LEU A 259 -9.73 -21.37 2.00
N GLY A 260 -9.63 -22.70 2.03
CA GLY A 260 -9.67 -23.47 0.80
C GLY A 260 -9.18 -24.90 0.93
N PHE A 261 -8.78 -25.47 -0.21
CA PHE A 261 -8.25 -26.83 -0.32
C PHE A 261 -7.04 -26.88 -1.24
N ILE A 262 -6.09 -27.76 -0.93
CA ILE A 262 -5.22 -28.33 -1.97
C ILE A 262 -5.88 -29.63 -2.43
N VAL A 263 -6.08 -29.77 -3.74
CA VAL A 263 -6.70 -30.96 -4.34
C VAL A 263 -5.74 -31.55 -5.36
N VAL A 264 -5.42 -32.83 -5.21
CA VAL A 264 -4.60 -33.59 -6.15
C VAL A 264 -5.44 -34.72 -6.70
N LEU A 265 -5.63 -34.76 -8.01
CA LEU A 265 -6.33 -35.84 -8.71
C LEU A 265 -5.31 -36.69 -9.46
N TYR A 266 -5.41 -38.01 -9.39
CA TYR A 266 -4.51 -38.89 -10.13
C TYR A 266 -5.17 -40.21 -10.53
N SER A 267 -4.64 -40.80 -11.59
CA SER A 267 -5.08 -42.10 -12.09
C SER A 267 -3.90 -42.83 -12.72
N VAL A 268 -3.87 -44.15 -12.54
CA VAL A 268 -2.94 -45.08 -13.20
C VAL A 268 -3.78 -46.15 -13.89
N SER A 269 -3.58 -46.35 -15.19
CA SER A 269 -4.43 -47.26 -15.96
C SER A 269 -3.70 -47.93 -17.13
N PRO A 270 -4.14 -49.12 -17.57
CA PRO A 270 -3.61 -49.74 -18.78
C PRO A 270 -4.10 -49.04 -20.05
N GLY A 271 -3.33 -49.16 -21.12
CA GLY A 271 -3.63 -48.58 -22.42
C GLY A 271 -3.03 -47.19 -22.63
N PRO A 272 -3.35 -46.54 -23.77
CA PRO A 272 -2.81 -45.21 -24.08
C PRO A 272 -3.33 -44.17 -23.10
N LEU A 273 -2.55 -43.09 -22.93
CA LEU A 273 -2.94 -41.95 -22.13
C LEU A 273 -4.27 -41.38 -22.64
N SER A 274 -5.28 -41.46 -21.78
CA SER A 274 -6.61 -40.93 -22.05
C SER A 274 -7.06 -40.14 -20.83
N ILE A 275 -6.96 -38.81 -20.96
CA ILE A 275 -7.47 -37.85 -19.98
C ILE A 275 -8.78 -37.33 -20.54
N ASP A 276 -9.89 -37.62 -19.85
CA ASP A 276 -11.15 -36.96 -20.14
C ASP A 276 -11.04 -35.49 -19.68
N PRO A 277 -11.11 -34.50 -20.58
CA PRO A 277 -10.97 -33.08 -20.23
C PRO A 277 -12.08 -32.58 -19.31
N THR A 278 -13.17 -33.34 -19.18
CA THR A 278 -14.27 -33.04 -18.26
C THR A 278 -14.07 -33.65 -16.88
N THR A 279 -13.01 -34.46 -16.68
CA THR A 279 -12.62 -34.98 -15.36
C THR A 279 -11.72 -33.97 -14.66
N GLY A 280 -12.18 -33.47 -13.52
CA GLY A 280 -11.54 -32.37 -12.80
C GLY A 280 -12.34 -31.94 -11.58
N ILE A 281 -12.23 -30.67 -11.23
CA ILE A 281 -12.95 -30.06 -10.11
C ILE A 281 -13.89 -28.95 -10.57
N GLU A 282 -14.94 -28.70 -9.79
CA GLU A 282 -15.77 -27.51 -9.83
C GLU A 282 -15.58 -26.76 -8.50
N ALA A 283 -15.24 -25.47 -8.59
CA ALA A 283 -15.10 -24.58 -7.45
C ALA A 283 -15.38 -23.12 -7.88
N ALA A 284 -15.68 -22.26 -6.90
CA ALA A 284 -15.91 -20.84 -7.17
C ALA A 284 -14.65 -20.11 -7.66
N MET A 285 -13.48 -20.49 -7.12
CA MET A 285 -12.18 -19.97 -7.51
C MET A 285 -11.13 -21.07 -7.31
N ALA A 286 -10.35 -21.34 -8.35
CA ALA A 286 -9.26 -22.29 -8.27
C ALA A 286 -8.16 -21.97 -9.29
N SER A 287 -6.95 -22.43 -8.97
CA SER A 287 -5.78 -22.36 -9.84
C SER A 287 -5.30 -23.78 -10.16
N TYR A 288 -5.12 -24.09 -11.44
CA TYR A 288 -4.46 -25.30 -11.90
C TYR A 288 -2.94 -25.10 -11.87
N VAL A 289 -2.29 -25.64 -10.84
CA VAL A 289 -0.90 -25.29 -10.50
C VAL A 289 0.11 -26.38 -10.81
N PHE A 290 -0.33 -27.62 -11.03
CA PHE A 290 0.56 -28.72 -11.30
C PHE A 290 -0.05 -29.75 -12.23
N SER A 291 0.78 -30.29 -13.13
CA SER A 291 0.41 -31.40 -14.00
C SER A 291 1.61 -32.28 -14.33
N ARG A 292 1.41 -33.59 -14.36
CA ARG A 292 2.36 -34.52 -14.95
C ARG A 292 1.62 -35.71 -15.54
N GLN A 293 2.10 -36.19 -16.68
CA GLN A 293 1.56 -37.35 -17.36
C GLN A 293 2.70 -38.13 -18.01
N GLU A 294 2.56 -39.45 -18.05
CA GLU A 294 3.57 -40.34 -18.61
C GLU A 294 2.93 -41.63 -19.11
N GLU A 295 3.45 -42.15 -20.21
CA GLU A 295 3.21 -43.52 -20.65
C GLU A 295 4.45 -44.35 -20.33
N PHE A 296 4.23 -45.55 -19.80
CA PHE A 296 5.31 -46.46 -19.42
C PHE A 296 4.85 -47.89 -19.63
N ASP A 297 5.77 -48.84 -19.70
CA ASP A 297 5.44 -50.24 -19.87
C ASP A 297 6.09 -51.14 -18.83
N ILE A 298 5.33 -52.15 -18.39
CA ILE A 298 5.78 -53.13 -17.42
C ILE A 298 6.26 -54.36 -18.18
N ARG A 299 7.55 -54.69 -18.07
CA ARG A 299 8.19 -55.81 -18.76
C ARG A 299 8.84 -56.79 -17.78
N GLY A 300 8.71 -58.08 -18.07
CA GLY A 300 9.48 -59.13 -17.41
C GLY A 300 10.81 -59.44 -18.12
N ALA A 301 11.64 -60.27 -17.50
CA ALA A 301 12.89 -60.76 -18.10
C ALA A 301 12.68 -61.65 -19.34
N SER A 302 11.45 -62.12 -19.56
CA SER A 302 11.06 -62.91 -20.72
C SER A 302 9.67 -62.49 -21.21
N LEU A 303 9.34 -62.84 -22.45
CA LEU A 303 8.04 -62.59 -23.06
C LEU A 303 6.93 -63.56 -22.60
N LEU A 304 7.18 -64.37 -21.56
CA LEU A 304 6.13 -65.19 -20.93
C LEU A 304 4.98 -64.32 -20.40
N ILE A 305 5.28 -63.09 -20.00
CA ILE A 305 4.31 -62.03 -19.75
C ILE A 305 4.60 -60.91 -20.77
N PRO A 306 3.71 -60.66 -21.74
CA PRO A 306 3.87 -59.57 -22.69
C PRO A 306 3.97 -58.21 -21.98
N PRO A 307 4.68 -57.22 -22.57
CA PRO A 307 4.72 -55.87 -22.05
C PRO A 307 3.31 -55.31 -21.85
N LEU A 308 3.02 -54.81 -20.64
CA LEU A 308 1.77 -54.12 -20.33
C LEU A 308 2.00 -52.61 -20.42
N LEU A 309 1.45 -51.98 -21.46
CA LEU A 309 1.46 -50.52 -21.59
C LEU A 309 0.49 -49.89 -20.58
N MET A 310 1.00 -48.94 -19.83
CA MET A 310 0.33 -48.20 -18.78
C MET A 310 0.48 -46.70 -19.02
N ASN A 311 -0.44 -45.93 -18.46
CA ASN A 311 -0.32 -44.49 -18.34
C ASN A 311 -0.60 -44.06 -16.90
N TYR A 312 0.04 -42.97 -16.49
CA TYR A 312 -0.38 -42.22 -15.32
C TYR A 312 -0.55 -40.75 -15.65
N TRP A 313 -1.44 -40.10 -14.91
CA TRP A 313 -1.53 -38.65 -14.87
C TRP A 313 -1.86 -38.17 -13.46
N ILE A 314 -1.41 -36.95 -13.16
CA ILE A 314 -1.65 -36.24 -11.91
C ILE A 314 -1.93 -34.78 -12.21
N LYS A 315 -2.96 -34.22 -11.55
CA LYS A 315 -3.38 -32.82 -11.63
C LYS A 315 -3.44 -32.23 -10.23
N GLY A 316 -2.88 -31.04 -10.02
CA GLY A 316 -2.89 -30.33 -8.74
C GLY A 316 -3.60 -28.98 -8.85
N TYR A 317 -4.48 -28.72 -7.90
CA TYR A 317 -5.28 -27.49 -7.83
C TYR A 317 -5.14 -26.86 -6.44
N ILE A 318 -5.08 -25.53 -6.42
CA ILE A 318 -5.30 -24.71 -5.22
C ILE A 318 -6.69 -24.11 -5.35
N VAL A 319 -7.56 -24.42 -4.39
CA VAL A 319 -8.97 -24.02 -4.41
C VAL A 319 -9.21 -23.02 -3.29
N PHE A 320 -9.84 -21.91 -3.61
CA PHE A 320 -10.26 -20.91 -2.64
C PHE A 320 -11.77 -20.98 -2.45
N GLY A 321 -12.21 -21.06 -1.19
CA GLY A 321 -13.61 -21.19 -0.82
C GLY A 321 -13.93 -22.42 0.02
N GLN A 322 -15.17 -22.51 0.46
CA GLN A 322 -15.59 -23.50 1.46
C GLN A 322 -15.93 -24.87 0.89
N THR A 323 -16.15 -24.97 -0.43
CA THR A 323 -16.58 -26.20 -1.08
C THR A 323 -15.83 -26.48 -2.37
N VAL A 324 -15.56 -27.74 -2.64
CA VAL A 324 -15.05 -28.23 -3.92
C VAL A 324 -15.80 -29.49 -4.32
N LYS A 325 -16.17 -29.60 -5.59
CA LYS A 325 -16.77 -30.81 -6.16
C LYS A 325 -15.77 -31.45 -7.10
N ILE A 326 -15.55 -32.76 -6.95
CA ILE A 326 -14.71 -33.55 -7.84
C ILE A 326 -15.63 -34.32 -8.77
N ASN A 327 -15.40 -34.19 -10.08
CA ASN A 327 -16.15 -34.90 -11.12
C ASN A 327 -15.27 -35.95 -11.78
N ASN A 328 -15.69 -37.21 -11.69
CA ASN A 328 -15.07 -38.30 -12.43
C ASN A 328 -15.99 -38.72 -13.60
N ASN A 329 -15.65 -38.24 -14.79
CA ASN A 329 -16.35 -38.60 -16.01
C ASN A 329 -15.70 -39.78 -16.73
N GLN A 330 -14.69 -40.42 -16.15
CA GLN A 330 -14.06 -41.60 -16.72
C GLN A 330 -14.91 -42.85 -16.50
N ASN A 331 -14.65 -43.90 -17.29
CA ASN A 331 -15.24 -45.24 -17.12
C ASN A 331 -14.53 -46.06 -16.02
N ARG A 332 -13.74 -45.42 -15.17
CA ARG A 332 -12.92 -46.04 -14.12
C ARG A 332 -12.85 -45.12 -12.91
N ASP A 333 -12.44 -45.67 -11.79
CA ASP A 333 -12.28 -44.95 -10.55
C ASP A 333 -11.13 -43.93 -10.62
N LEU A 334 -11.34 -42.79 -9.96
CA LEU A 334 -10.38 -41.70 -9.87
C LEU A 334 -9.90 -41.58 -8.42
N GLN A 335 -8.60 -41.42 -8.20
CA GLN A 335 -8.04 -41.16 -6.88
C GLN A 335 -7.92 -39.65 -6.64
N ALA A 336 -8.20 -39.22 -5.41
CA ALA A 336 -8.01 -37.84 -5.00
C ALA A 336 -7.42 -37.73 -3.59
N LEU A 337 -6.49 -36.80 -3.43
CA LEU A 337 -5.95 -36.34 -2.14
C LEU A 337 -6.42 -34.91 -1.90
N ILE A 338 -6.98 -34.66 -0.71
CA ILE A 338 -7.59 -33.38 -0.35
C ILE A 338 -7.00 -32.89 0.97
N VAL A 339 -6.46 -31.67 0.98
CA VAL A 339 -5.92 -31.00 2.17
C VAL A 339 -6.78 -29.78 2.50
N PRO A 340 -7.55 -29.78 3.60
CA PRO A 340 -8.26 -28.60 4.08
C PRO A 340 -7.27 -27.53 4.59
N ILE A 341 -7.51 -26.26 4.25
CA ILE A 341 -6.68 -25.14 4.70
C ILE A 341 -7.52 -24.15 5.51
N TYR A 342 -6.97 -23.77 6.67
CA TYR A 342 -7.54 -22.74 7.54
C TYR A 342 -6.48 -21.69 7.89
N TYR A 343 -6.93 -20.50 8.25
CA TYR A 343 -6.06 -19.45 8.74
C TYR A 343 -6.65 -18.72 9.93
N LYS A 344 -5.80 -18.02 10.66
CA LYS A 344 -6.20 -16.99 11.62
C LYS A 344 -5.21 -15.84 11.58
N GLU A 345 -5.66 -14.65 11.92
CA GLU A 345 -4.76 -13.50 12.10
C GLU A 345 -3.74 -13.80 13.22
N ALA A 346 -2.49 -13.37 13.02
CA ALA A 346 -1.43 -13.64 13.96
C ALA A 346 -0.43 -12.48 14.03
N GLY A 347 -0.05 -12.13 15.26
CA GLY A 347 1.07 -11.24 15.55
C GLY A 347 0.69 -9.82 15.92
N THR A 348 1.72 -9.00 16.15
CA THR A 348 1.60 -7.61 16.56
C THR A 348 2.65 -6.79 15.85
N TRP A 349 2.21 -5.73 15.17
CA TRP A 349 3.08 -4.81 14.43
C TRP A 349 3.84 -3.89 15.39
N THR A 350 5.09 -3.63 15.06
CA THR A 350 6.03 -2.78 15.78
C THR A 350 6.85 -1.97 14.77
N PRO A 351 7.49 -0.86 15.18
CA PRO A 351 8.34 -0.09 14.27
C PRO A 351 9.45 -0.90 13.59
N ASN A 352 9.93 -1.98 14.22
CA ASN A 352 11.00 -2.84 13.69
C ASN A 352 10.45 -4.02 12.86
N GLY A 353 9.13 -4.20 12.80
CA GLY A 353 8.48 -5.27 12.05
C GLY A 353 7.38 -5.98 12.84
N LEU A 354 7.29 -7.30 12.74
CA LEU A 354 6.15 -8.08 13.25
C LEU A 354 6.60 -9.14 14.25
N VAL A 355 5.91 -9.24 15.39
CA VAL A 355 6.13 -10.29 16.40
C VAL A 355 4.96 -11.26 16.39
N VAL A 356 5.21 -12.54 16.13
CA VAL A 356 4.19 -13.60 16.07
C VAL A 356 4.45 -14.62 17.18
N LYS A 357 3.44 -14.88 18.02
CA LYS A 357 3.49 -15.95 19.03
C LYS A 357 2.71 -17.15 18.53
N VAL A 358 3.40 -18.28 18.37
CA VAL A 358 2.82 -19.57 18.00
C VAL A 358 2.74 -20.43 19.24
N SER A 359 1.57 -21.01 19.51
CA SER A 359 1.38 -21.95 20.62
C SER A 359 1.19 -23.38 20.12
N LYS A 360 1.59 -24.36 20.92
CA LYS A 360 1.33 -25.78 20.63
C LYS A 360 -0.16 -26.09 20.45
N ALA A 361 -1.05 -25.39 21.16
CA ALA A 361 -2.49 -25.58 21.02
C ALA A 361 -3.00 -25.17 19.63
N ASP A 362 -2.36 -24.19 18.99
CA ASP A 362 -2.77 -23.70 17.67
C ASP A 362 -2.42 -24.69 16.54
N ILE A 363 -1.22 -25.25 16.61
CA ILE A 363 -0.64 -26.03 15.52
C ILE A 363 -0.69 -27.54 15.76
N GLY A 364 -0.87 -28.00 17.01
CA GLY A 364 -0.70 -29.41 17.39
C GLY A 364 -1.55 -30.40 16.60
N ASN A 365 -2.77 -30.01 16.23
CA ASN A 365 -3.72 -30.86 15.50
C ASN A 365 -3.65 -30.71 13.96
N ALA A 366 -2.81 -29.82 13.44
CA ALA A 366 -2.61 -29.68 12.00
C ALA A 366 -1.63 -30.74 11.48
N TYR A 367 -1.61 -31.01 10.18
CA TYR A 367 -0.53 -31.77 9.55
C TYR A 367 0.71 -30.88 9.37
N SER A 368 0.52 -29.70 8.78
CA SER A 368 1.54 -28.67 8.64
C SER A 368 1.01 -27.31 9.07
N ALA A 369 1.91 -26.40 9.43
CA ALA A 369 1.54 -25.03 9.77
C ALA A 369 2.63 -24.05 9.34
N TYR A 370 2.19 -22.84 8.95
CA TYR A 370 3.03 -21.79 8.41
C TYR A 370 2.64 -20.44 9.00
N ILE A 371 3.62 -19.59 9.27
CA ILE A 371 3.35 -18.15 9.40
C ILE A 371 3.51 -17.54 8.01
N VAL A 372 2.50 -16.83 7.53
CA VAL A 372 2.51 -16.10 6.26
C VAL A 372 2.37 -14.62 6.55
N VAL A 373 3.28 -13.81 6.01
CA VAL A 373 3.32 -12.36 6.21
C VAL A 373 3.41 -11.68 4.86
N GLN A 374 2.50 -10.73 4.60
CA GLN A 374 2.45 -9.92 3.40
C GLN A 374 2.40 -8.45 3.81
N VAL A 375 3.34 -7.65 3.33
CA VAL A 375 3.49 -6.24 3.71
C VAL A 375 3.26 -5.31 2.51
N PRO A 376 2.75 -4.09 2.72
CA PRO A 376 2.49 -3.15 1.63
C PRO A 376 3.78 -2.73 0.91
N ALA A 377 3.63 -2.05 -0.24
CA ALA A 377 4.75 -1.67 -1.12
C ALA A 377 5.82 -0.81 -0.43
N ILE A 378 5.44 0.00 0.56
CA ILE A 378 6.38 0.81 1.36
C ILE A 378 7.30 0.00 2.27
N ALA A 379 7.08 -1.31 2.41
CA ALA A 379 7.79 -2.15 3.35
C ALA A 379 8.65 -3.21 2.66
N ARG A 380 9.71 -3.66 3.34
CA ARG A 380 10.52 -4.81 2.93
C ARG A 380 10.80 -5.73 4.11
N ILE A 381 10.47 -7.01 3.97
CA ILE A 381 10.85 -8.04 4.96
C ILE A 381 12.33 -8.36 4.74
N SER A 382 13.14 -8.24 5.80
CA SER A 382 14.61 -8.40 5.72
C SER A 382 15.11 -9.71 6.31
N SER A 383 14.44 -10.21 7.35
CA SER A 383 14.81 -11.45 8.01
C SER A 383 13.70 -11.99 8.91
N ILE A 384 13.83 -13.26 9.30
CA ILE A 384 12.96 -13.94 10.26
C ILE A 384 13.85 -14.49 11.38
N VAL A 385 13.59 -14.08 12.62
CA VAL A 385 14.19 -14.64 13.84
C VAL A 385 13.27 -15.71 14.39
N LEU A 386 13.82 -16.90 14.61
CA LEU A 386 13.08 -18.07 15.09
C LEU A 386 13.13 -18.17 16.62
N PRO A 387 12.23 -18.95 17.25
CA PRO A 387 12.26 -19.22 18.69
C PRO A 387 13.60 -19.75 19.19
N SER A 388 14.29 -20.55 18.38
CA SER A 388 15.66 -21.04 18.62
C SER A 388 16.75 -19.96 18.60
N GLY A 389 16.45 -18.73 18.19
CA GLY A 389 17.41 -17.65 17.99
C GLY A 389 18.12 -17.67 16.64
N GLN A 390 17.87 -18.69 15.81
CA GLN A 390 18.35 -18.71 14.42
C GLN A 390 17.74 -17.53 13.64
N VAL A 391 18.52 -16.96 12.73
CA VAL A 391 18.06 -15.88 11.82
C VAL A 391 18.09 -16.40 10.38
N ILE A 392 16.95 -16.35 9.70
CA ILE A 392 16.82 -16.59 8.26
C ILE A 392 16.86 -15.23 7.57
N GLN A 393 17.89 -15.00 6.76
CA GLN A 393 18.11 -13.75 6.01
C GLN A 393 18.95 -14.04 4.76
N ASN A 394 18.92 -13.14 3.79
CA ASN A 394 19.65 -13.27 2.51
C ASN A 394 19.35 -14.59 1.78
N VAL A 395 18.12 -15.09 1.92
CA VAL A 395 17.60 -16.25 1.22
C VAL A 395 16.29 -15.87 0.56
N GLU A 396 15.97 -16.49 -0.58
CA GLU A 396 14.67 -16.33 -1.23
C GLU A 396 13.83 -17.58 -1.01
N ASN A 397 14.37 -18.76 -1.37
CA ASN A 397 13.80 -20.06 -1.04
C ASN A 397 14.74 -20.82 -0.11
N TYR A 398 14.23 -21.34 0.99
CA TYR A 398 15.00 -22.04 2.01
C TYR A 398 14.37 -23.39 2.32
N THR A 399 15.11 -24.47 2.15
CA THR A 399 14.73 -25.80 2.64
C THR A 399 15.90 -26.44 3.37
N THR A 400 15.68 -26.90 4.60
CA THR A 400 16.71 -27.53 5.44
C THR A 400 16.14 -28.71 6.23
N GLY A 401 17.01 -29.61 6.68
CA GLY A 401 16.65 -30.64 7.65
C GLY A 401 16.26 -30.02 8.99
N TRP A 402 15.18 -30.50 9.60
CA TRP A 402 14.59 -29.93 10.81
C TRP A 402 13.82 -31.01 11.58
N LEU A 403 14.25 -31.31 12.80
CA LEU A 403 13.61 -32.27 13.73
C LEU A 403 13.26 -33.63 13.10
N GLY A 404 14.17 -34.21 12.32
CA GLY A 404 13.97 -35.51 11.66
C GLY A 404 13.15 -35.46 10.36
N THR A 405 12.65 -34.29 9.97
CA THR A 405 12.03 -34.00 8.68
C THR A 405 12.74 -32.81 8.03
N TRP A 406 12.03 -32.00 7.25
CA TRP A 406 12.49 -30.76 6.64
C TRP A 406 11.56 -29.59 7.00
N ARG A 407 12.12 -28.37 6.94
CA ARG A 407 11.38 -27.11 7.03
C ARG A 407 11.60 -26.29 5.77
N THR A 408 10.57 -25.54 5.36
CA THR A 408 10.66 -24.54 4.31
C THR A 408 10.49 -23.12 4.85
N ALA A 409 11.12 -22.17 4.18
CA ALA A 409 10.82 -20.75 4.30
C ALA A 409 10.93 -20.09 2.92
N VAL A 410 10.13 -19.05 2.70
CA VAL A 410 10.28 -18.13 1.56
C VAL A 410 10.42 -16.73 2.14
N LEU A 411 11.36 -15.95 1.61
CA LEU A 411 11.59 -14.57 2.01
C LEU A 411 11.78 -13.72 0.76
N GLU A 412 10.69 -13.11 0.31
CA GLU A 412 10.65 -12.15 -0.78
C GLU A 412 10.63 -10.71 -0.22
N LYS A 413 10.65 -9.72 -1.11
CA LYS A 413 10.63 -8.30 -0.72
C LYS A 413 9.42 -7.96 0.15
N ASN A 414 8.21 -8.29 -0.33
CA ASN A 414 6.95 -7.90 0.30
C ASN A 414 6.20 -9.08 0.94
N GLU A 415 6.73 -10.30 0.84
CA GLU A 415 6.05 -11.51 1.29
C GLU A 415 7.04 -12.48 1.94
N ALA A 416 6.62 -13.18 2.98
CA ALA A 416 7.42 -14.20 3.63
C ALA A 416 6.54 -15.32 4.18
N THR A 417 7.07 -16.54 4.14
CA THR A 417 6.49 -17.70 4.83
C THR A 417 7.56 -18.47 5.58
N ILE A 418 7.19 -19.06 6.72
CA ILE A 418 8.04 -19.98 7.47
C ILE A 418 7.19 -21.14 7.98
N MET A 419 7.64 -22.36 7.70
CA MET A 419 7.06 -23.56 8.25
C MET A 419 7.39 -23.68 9.74
N VAL A 420 6.34 -23.76 10.57
CA VAL A 420 6.41 -23.92 12.03
C VAL A 420 5.96 -25.30 12.50
N LYS A 421 5.38 -26.10 11.60
CA LYS A 421 5.06 -27.52 11.80
C LYS A 421 5.10 -28.33 10.51
N ASN A 422 5.58 -29.57 10.59
CA ASN A 422 5.54 -30.58 9.53
C ASN A 422 5.44 -31.98 10.14
N GLY A 423 4.27 -32.60 10.08
CA GLY A 423 4.01 -33.86 10.76
C GLY A 423 4.26 -33.73 12.27
N ASP A 424 5.10 -34.60 12.84
CA ASP A 424 5.42 -34.56 14.27
C ASP A 424 6.40 -33.45 14.67
N ALA A 425 7.14 -32.89 13.71
CA ALA A 425 8.07 -31.79 13.96
C ALA A 425 7.30 -30.47 14.13
N MET A 426 7.56 -29.75 15.21
CA MET A 426 7.02 -28.41 15.45
C MET A 426 7.95 -27.57 16.33
N GLU A 427 7.89 -26.25 16.15
CA GLU A 427 8.60 -25.27 16.99
C GLU A 427 7.58 -24.18 17.38
N ASP A 428 7.10 -24.24 18.62
CA ASP A 428 6.28 -23.18 19.20
C ASP A 428 7.16 -22.11 19.87
N GLY A 429 6.63 -20.90 20.04
CA GLY A 429 7.36 -19.77 20.61
C GLY A 429 7.17 -18.47 19.85
N THR A 430 8.14 -17.57 19.96
CA THR A 430 8.08 -16.25 19.34
C THR A 430 8.92 -16.19 18.07
N TYR A 431 8.27 -15.82 16.97
CA TYR A 431 8.91 -15.49 15.71
C TYR A 431 8.92 -13.97 15.53
N VAL A 432 10.01 -13.42 15.02
CA VAL A 432 10.13 -11.98 14.74
C VAL A 432 10.49 -11.78 13.27
N PHE A 433 9.66 -11.07 12.53
CA PHE A 433 9.95 -10.65 11.16
C PHE A 433 10.48 -9.22 11.22
N ASN A 434 11.75 -9.02 10.84
CA ASN A 434 12.33 -7.69 10.79
C ASN A 434 11.93 -7.03 9.48
N ILE A 435 11.28 -5.88 9.56
CA ILE A 435 10.69 -5.19 8.40
C ILE A 435 11.24 -3.77 8.36
N ASN A 436 11.77 -3.41 7.19
CA ASN A 436 12.23 -2.08 6.90
C ASN A 436 11.08 -1.30 6.27
N TRP A 437 10.66 -0.22 6.91
CA TRP A 437 9.57 0.64 6.45
C TRP A 437 10.14 1.90 5.81
N ALA A 438 9.78 2.16 4.55
CA ALA A 438 9.98 3.45 3.94
C ALA A 438 8.91 4.43 4.44
N PRO A 439 9.25 5.71 4.66
CA PRO A 439 8.26 6.71 5.05
C PRO A 439 7.24 6.93 3.91
N LEU A 440 5.96 7.05 4.26
CA LEU A 440 4.95 7.59 3.36
C LEU A 440 5.22 9.08 3.16
N THR A 441 5.30 9.51 1.91
CA THR A 441 5.64 10.90 1.55
C THR A 441 4.40 11.65 1.06
N LEU A 442 4.03 12.70 1.78
CA LEU A 442 2.96 13.63 1.38
C LEU A 442 3.55 14.99 1.03
N LYS A 443 3.25 15.50 -0.16
CA LYS A 443 3.68 16.82 -0.61
C LYS A 443 2.51 17.79 -0.64
N PHE A 444 2.53 18.78 0.24
CA PHE A 444 1.51 19.83 0.32
C PHE A 444 1.92 21.00 -0.59
N VAL A 445 1.07 21.33 -1.55
CA VAL A 445 1.27 22.47 -2.44
C VAL A 445 0.05 23.38 -2.44
N ASP A 446 0.25 24.67 -2.64
CA ASP A 446 -0.82 25.64 -2.77
C ASP A 446 -1.51 25.56 -4.15
N SER A 447 -2.48 26.44 -4.38
CA SER A 447 -3.24 26.49 -5.65
C SER A 447 -2.38 26.75 -6.90
N LYS A 448 -1.16 27.24 -6.74
CA LYS A 448 -0.19 27.51 -7.81
C LYS A 448 0.91 26.45 -7.91
N GLY A 449 0.90 25.45 -7.03
CA GLY A 449 1.89 24.39 -6.99
C GLY A 449 3.14 24.71 -6.16
N TYR A 450 3.17 25.84 -5.43
CA TYR A 450 4.30 26.13 -4.53
C TYR A 450 4.18 25.30 -3.24
N PRO A 451 5.31 24.84 -2.68
CA PRO A 451 5.30 24.02 -1.48
C PRO A 451 4.81 24.78 -0.25
N ILE A 452 4.05 24.11 0.63
CA ILE A 452 3.56 24.67 1.90
C ILE A 452 4.34 24.05 3.05
N SER A 453 5.21 24.85 3.68
CA SER A 453 5.99 24.45 4.85
C SER A 453 5.21 24.60 6.16
N GLY A 454 5.42 23.70 7.12
CA GLY A 454 4.83 23.79 8.45
C GLY A 454 3.37 23.33 8.56
N VAL A 455 2.88 22.51 7.63
CA VAL A 455 1.59 21.83 7.75
C VAL A 455 1.68 20.81 8.88
N LYS A 456 0.79 20.90 9.86
CA LYS A 456 0.62 19.91 10.93
C LYS A 456 -0.16 18.73 10.38
N VAL A 457 0.50 17.60 10.24
CA VAL A 457 -0.10 16.37 9.71
C VAL A 457 -0.39 15.45 10.88
N HIS A 458 -1.66 15.12 11.06
CA HIS A 458 -2.12 14.10 11.99
C HIS A 458 -2.59 12.89 11.20
N VAL A 459 -2.15 11.71 11.63
CA VAL A 459 -2.44 10.42 11.00
C VAL A 459 -3.13 9.53 12.02
N GLU A 460 -4.27 8.98 11.63
CA GLU A 460 -5.11 8.12 12.46
C GLU A 460 -5.43 6.82 11.70
N GLY A 461 -5.29 5.68 12.35
CA GLY A 461 -5.47 4.35 11.76
C GLY A 461 -4.99 3.27 12.73
N PRO A 462 -4.40 2.16 12.24
CA PRO A 462 -3.74 1.17 13.09
C PRO A 462 -2.68 1.74 14.04
N VAL A 463 -2.06 2.85 13.65
CA VAL A 463 -1.16 3.65 14.49
C VAL A 463 -1.57 5.12 14.39
N SER A 464 -1.30 5.89 15.45
CA SER A 464 -1.51 7.34 15.46
C SER A 464 -0.16 8.06 15.51
N LEU A 465 0.03 9.01 14.59
CA LEU A 465 1.30 9.70 14.37
C LEU A 465 1.05 11.18 14.07
N ASP A 466 1.97 12.03 14.51
CA ASP A 466 2.01 13.46 14.16
C ASP A 466 3.34 13.81 13.50
N THR A 467 3.29 14.66 12.47
CA THR A 467 4.49 15.18 11.81
C THR A 467 4.25 16.58 11.23
N LEU A 468 5.31 17.20 10.69
CA LEU A 468 5.26 18.50 10.04
C LEU A 468 5.79 18.40 8.61
N SER A 469 5.22 19.17 7.69
CA SER A 469 5.84 19.37 6.38
C SER A 469 7.10 20.24 6.49
N GLY A 470 8.14 19.85 5.78
CA GLY A 470 9.41 20.59 5.68
C GLY A 470 9.33 21.80 4.76
N ALA A 471 10.47 22.47 4.55
CA ALA A 471 10.59 23.66 3.69
C ALA A 471 10.22 23.40 2.23
N ASP A 472 10.36 22.17 1.75
CA ASP A 472 9.97 21.69 0.43
C ASP A 472 8.48 21.27 0.34
N GLY A 473 7.72 21.48 1.42
CA GLY A 473 6.31 21.10 1.52
C GLY A 473 6.07 19.62 1.77
N THR A 474 7.13 18.85 2.03
CA THR A 474 7.04 17.39 2.18
C THR A 474 6.93 16.98 3.65
N ALA A 475 5.93 16.18 3.99
CA ALA A 475 5.84 15.47 5.25
C ALA A 475 6.19 13.99 5.04
N LYS A 476 7.09 13.46 5.86
CA LYS A 476 7.47 12.04 5.88
C LYS A 476 6.85 11.36 7.10
N ILE A 477 6.07 10.33 6.87
CA ILE A 477 5.29 9.63 7.90
C ILE A 477 5.82 8.19 8.02
N ASN A 478 6.31 7.82 9.19
CA ASN A 478 6.87 6.48 9.45
C ASN A 478 5.76 5.50 9.85
N ILE A 479 4.94 5.09 8.88
CA ILE A 479 3.91 4.06 9.08
C ILE A 479 4.58 2.68 9.20
N TYR A 480 4.20 1.90 10.21
CA TYR A 480 4.77 0.57 10.50
C TYR A 480 3.74 -0.54 10.67
N ALA A 481 2.48 -0.28 10.32
CA ALA A 481 1.40 -1.26 10.37
C ALA A 481 0.54 -1.15 9.10
N PRO A 482 0.19 -2.27 8.44
CA PRO A 482 -0.77 -2.27 7.34
C PRO A 482 -2.16 -1.85 7.82
N GLY A 483 -2.90 -1.13 6.99
CA GLY A 483 -4.28 -0.74 7.27
C GLY A 483 -4.67 0.58 6.60
N VAL A 484 -5.91 1.00 6.85
CA VAL A 484 -6.46 2.26 6.34
C VAL A 484 -6.06 3.41 7.27
N TYR A 485 -5.63 4.52 6.67
CA TYR A 485 -5.20 5.71 7.41
C TYR A 485 -5.99 6.95 7.00
N LYS A 486 -6.60 7.62 7.97
CA LYS A 486 -7.11 8.97 7.83
C LYS A 486 -5.97 9.94 8.09
N ILE A 487 -5.74 10.86 7.16
CA ILE A 487 -4.66 11.85 7.25
C ILE A 487 -5.27 13.24 7.14
N THR A 488 -5.05 14.06 8.16
CA THR A 488 -5.53 15.44 8.22
C THR A 488 -4.35 16.40 8.29
N GLY A 489 -4.32 17.39 7.39
CA GLY A 489 -3.34 18.46 7.34
C GLY A 489 -3.94 19.77 7.82
N THR A 490 -3.42 20.32 8.92
CA THR A 490 -3.81 21.62 9.46
C THR A 490 -2.70 22.64 9.27
N PHE A 491 -3.02 23.80 8.72
CA PHE A 491 -2.09 24.89 8.49
C PHE A 491 -2.68 26.20 9.00
N LYS A 492 -1.90 26.98 9.77
CA LYS A 492 -2.34 28.26 10.37
C LYS A 492 -3.71 28.16 11.08
N GLY A 493 -3.93 27.04 11.79
CA GLY A 493 -5.15 26.77 12.56
C GLY A 493 -6.36 26.31 11.75
N VAL A 494 -6.20 26.03 10.44
CA VAL A 494 -7.27 25.62 9.53
C VAL A 494 -6.93 24.28 8.89
N GLU A 495 -7.89 23.37 8.80
CA GLU A 495 -7.74 22.13 8.04
C GLU A 495 -7.68 22.45 6.53
N ILE A 496 -6.57 22.11 5.88
CA ILE A 496 -6.33 22.35 4.46
C ILE A 496 -6.34 21.06 3.63
N ALA A 497 -6.29 19.90 4.27
CA ALA A 497 -6.33 18.60 3.63
C ALA A 497 -6.93 17.56 4.57
N SER A 498 -7.73 16.66 4.03
CA SER A 498 -8.30 15.51 4.74
C SER A 498 -8.51 14.38 3.73
N ILE A 499 -7.71 13.33 3.84
CA ILE A 499 -7.76 12.17 2.95
C ILE A 499 -7.87 10.89 3.77
N THR A 500 -8.46 9.85 3.18
CA THR A 500 -8.44 8.49 3.75
C THR A 500 -7.75 7.58 2.76
N LEU A 501 -6.53 7.19 3.09
CA LEU A 501 -5.67 6.35 2.28
C LEU A 501 -5.93 4.88 2.61
N GLY A 502 -6.44 4.13 1.63
CA GLY A 502 -6.69 2.70 1.73
C GLY A 502 -5.53 1.83 1.25
N THR A 503 -4.57 2.38 0.49
CA THR A 503 -3.42 1.62 -0.01
C THR A 503 -2.12 2.34 0.27
N LEU A 504 -1.17 1.65 0.90
CA LEU A 504 0.15 2.17 1.25
C LEU A 504 1.13 1.97 0.08
N MET A 505 1.12 2.92 -0.85
CA MET A 505 1.94 2.93 -2.07
C MET A 505 3.35 3.49 -1.83
N ASP A 506 4.31 3.01 -2.61
CA ASP A 506 5.70 3.52 -2.65
C ASP A 506 5.86 4.72 -3.59
N GLN A 507 4.90 5.65 -3.56
CA GLN A 507 4.88 6.86 -4.40
C GLN A 507 4.54 8.11 -3.59
N ASP A 508 5.04 9.26 -4.06
CA ASP A 508 4.73 10.56 -3.46
C ASP A 508 3.27 10.94 -3.74
N ILE A 509 2.53 11.30 -2.69
CA ILE A 509 1.16 11.79 -2.82
C ILE A 509 1.18 13.32 -2.77
N VAL A 510 0.78 13.96 -3.87
CA VAL A 510 0.73 15.43 -3.97
C VAL A 510 -0.67 15.94 -3.65
N LEU A 511 -0.78 16.73 -2.58
CA LEU A 511 -2.03 17.32 -2.10
C LEU A 511 -2.08 18.81 -2.47
N LYS A 512 -2.98 19.15 -3.40
CA LYS A 512 -3.30 20.54 -3.73
C LYS A 512 -4.22 21.12 -2.69
N CYS A 513 -3.73 22.11 -1.96
CA CYS A 513 -4.40 22.69 -0.80
C CYS A 513 -5.08 24.02 -1.16
N PRO A 514 -6.23 24.35 -0.54
CA PRO A 514 -6.93 25.62 -0.73
C PRO A 514 -6.22 26.74 0.04
N VAL A 515 -5.03 27.10 -0.45
CA VAL A 515 -4.11 28.09 0.12
C VAL A 515 -3.77 29.11 -0.96
N TYR A 516 -3.85 30.40 -0.61
CA TYR A 516 -3.87 31.52 -1.54
C TYR A 516 -3.08 32.73 -1.01
N ASN A 517 -2.87 33.72 -1.87
CA ASN A 517 -2.25 34.98 -1.50
C ASN A 517 -3.30 36.07 -1.31
N LEU A 518 -3.16 36.85 -0.23
CA LEU A 518 -3.96 38.03 0.04
C LEU A 518 -3.11 39.29 -0.11
N ARG A 519 -3.54 40.22 -0.95
CA ARG A 519 -2.96 41.56 -1.07
C ARG A 519 -3.89 42.56 -0.41
N VAL A 520 -3.41 43.30 0.58
CA VAL A 520 -4.19 44.35 1.24
C VAL A 520 -3.65 45.68 0.80
N LYS A 521 -4.47 46.45 0.07
CA LYS A 521 -4.16 47.81 -0.36
C LYS A 521 -4.76 48.81 0.62
N VAL A 522 -3.93 49.60 1.28
CA VAL A 522 -4.38 50.60 2.25
C VAL A 522 -4.40 51.97 1.59
N VAL A 523 -5.54 52.66 1.70
CA VAL A 523 -5.75 53.97 1.08
C VAL A 523 -6.31 54.99 2.07
N THR A 524 -6.11 56.27 1.75
CA THR A 524 -6.73 57.41 2.42
C THR A 524 -8.20 57.59 1.98
N ALA A 525 -8.93 58.52 2.61
CA ALA A 525 -10.28 58.89 2.22
C ALA A 525 -10.39 59.32 0.75
N LEU A 526 -9.32 59.94 0.21
CA LEU A 526 -9.24 60.40 -1.17
C LEU A 526 -8.73 59.33 -2.15
N GLY A 527 -8.47 58.10 -1.67
CA GLY A 527 -7.99 56.98 -2.49
C GLY A 527 -6.47 56.96 -2.73
N ASN A 528 -5.71 57.86 -2.12
CA ASN A 528 -4.24 57.85 -2.21
C ASN A 528 -3.69 56.65 -1.42
N THR A 529 -2.63 56.01 -1.93
CA THR A 529 -1.97 54.87 -1.28
C THR A 529 -1.25 55.29 -0.01
N LEU A 530 -1.34 54.47 1.04
CA LEU A 530 -0.77 54.77 2.34
C LEU A 530 0.40 53.83 2.64
N THR A 531 1.63 54.33 2.50
CA THR A 531 2.89 53.61 2.78
C THR A 531 3.19 53.58 4.28
N GLY A 532 3.75 52.47 4.78
CA GLY A 532 4.12 52.31 6.19
C GLY A 532 2.93 52.11 7.14
N ALA A 533 1.76 51.76 6.63
CA ALA A 533 0.64 51.29 7.45
C ALA A 533 0.88 49.85 7.87
N THR A 534 0.69 49.53 9.15
CA THR A 534 0.75 48.17 9.66
C THR A 534 -0.58 47.48 9.40
N VAL A 535 -0.59 46.46 8.57
CA VAL A 535 -1.74 45.59 8.34
C VAL A 535 -1.56 44.33 9.18
N THR A 536 -2.54 44.03 10.03
CA THR A 536 -2.59 42.79 10.80
C THR A 536 -3.77 41.95 10.32
N ILE A 537 -3.52 40.68 10.05
CA ILE A 537 -4.58 39.71 9.75
C ILE A 537 -4.71 38.72 10.88
N THR A 538 -5.94 38.33 11.20
CA THR A 538 -6.26 37.29 12.19
C THR A 538 -7.33 36.36 11.66
N ASN A 539 -7.31 35.09 12.06
CA ASN A 539 -8.38 34.13 11.78
C ASN A 539 -8.92 33.49 13.07
N ASP A 540 -10.05 32.79 12.96
CA ASP A 540 -10.69 32.12 14.10
C ASP A 540 -9.89 30.90 14.60
N GLY A 541 -8.94 30.40 13.81
CA GLY A 541 -7.99 29.35 14.18
C GLY A 541 -6.81 29.84 15.03
N GLY A 542 -6.82 31.12 15.45
CA GLY A 542 -5.79 31.72 16.30
C GLY A 542 -4.52 32.15 15.56
N TYR A 543 -4.50 32.14 14.23
CA TYR A 543 -3.40 32.69 13.44
C TYR A 543 -3.43 34.21 13.45
N SER A 544 -2.26 34.83 13.57
CA SER A 544 -2.07 36.27 13.46
C SER A 544 -0.76 36.58 12.74
N GLN A 545 -0.78 37.54 11.82
CA GLN A 545 0.43 38.04 11.15
C GLN A 545 0.28 39.54 10.86
N SER A 546 1.35 40.29 11.07
CA SER A 546 1.43 41.71 10.71
C SER A 546 2.47 41.96 9.63
N MET A 547 2.15 42.86 8.69
CA MET A 547 3.02 43.30 7.60
C MET A 547 2.87 44.82 7.43
N GLU A 548 3.92 45.51 6.99
CA GLU A 548 3.83 46.92 6.62
C GLU A 548 3.53 47.10 5.13
N THR A 549 2.80 48.15 4.78
CA THR A 549 2.54 48.49 3.39
C THR A 549 3.77 49.07 2.70
N ASP A 550 4.01 48.62 1.47
CA ASP A 550 5.09 49.10 0.61
C ASP A 550 4.80 50.51 0.02
N ALA A 551 5.65 50.97 -0.88
CA ALA A 551 5.50 52.27 -1.56
C ALA A 551 4.20 52.42 -2.38
N ASN A 552 3.55 51.30 -2.75
CA ASN A 552 2.27 51.28 -3.45
C ASN A 552 1.09 51.17 -2.46
N GLY A 553 1.34 51.23 -1.15
CA GLY A 553 0.34 51.04 -0.11
C GLY A 553 -0.13 49.59 0.01
N ILE A 554 0.67 48.60 -0.42
CA ILE A 554 0.27 47.18 -0.45
C ILE A 554 1.04 46.38 0.59
N ALA A 555 0.32 45.62 1.40
CA ALA A 555 0.86 44.55 2.24
C ALA A 555 0.48 43.18 1.64
N VAL A 556 1.45 42.29 1.44
CA VAL A 556 1.22 40.98 0.82
C VAL A 556 1.38 39.87 1.86
N PHE A 557 0.33 39.07 2.01
CA PHE A 557 0.31 37.89 2.85
C PHE A 557 0.27 36.66 1.95
N GLN A 558 1.33 35.87 2.00
CA GLN A 558 1.46 34.67 1.19
C GLN A 558 0.95 33.44 1.95
N GLN A 559 0.42 32.49 1.18
CA GLN A 559 -0.01 31.17 1.66
C GLN A 559 -0.93 31.27 2.88
N LEU A 560 -2.11 31.82 2.69
CA LEU A 560 -3.19 31.84 3.66
C LEU A 560 -4.23 30.77 3.31
N PRO A 561 -4.63 29.90 4.25
CA PRO A 561 -5.71 28.94 4.01
C PRO A 561 -7.06 29.64 3.79
N THR A 562 -7.95 28.96 3.06
CA THR A 562 -9.36 29.37 2.91
C THR A 562 -10.05 29.42 4.27
N THR A 563 -10.27 30.64 4.76
CA THR A 563 -11.04 30.90 5.98
C THR A 563 -11.46 32.37 5.99
N LYS A 564 -12.21 32.75 7.02
CA LYS A 564 -12.51 34.14 7.32
C LYS A 564 -11.31 34.80 8.00
N TYR A 565 -10.92 35.96 7.49
CA TYR A 565 -9.89 36.81 8.10
C TYR A 565 -10.49 38.13 8.55
N THR A 566 -10.07 38.59 9.73
CA THR A 566 -10.22 39.97 10.16
C THR A 566 -8.93 40.71 9.83
N ILE A 567 -9.05 41.77 9.02
CA ILE A 567 -7.94 42.63 8.59
C ILE A 567 -8.04 43.94 9.38
N GLU A 568 -6.98 44.29 10.10
CA GLU A 568 -6.82 45.55 10.81
C GLU A 568 -5.69 46.36 10.16
N ALA A 569 -6.01 47.49 9.54
CA ALA A 569 -5.02 48.43 9.04
C ALA A 569 -4.85 49.57 10.05
N SER A 570 -3.63 49.72 10.57
CA SER A 570 -3.26 50.74 11.54
C SER A 570 -2.22 51.70 10.95
N TYR A 571 -2.46 53.00 11.10
CA TYR A 571 -1.52 54.05 10.74
C TYR A 571 -1.52 55.15 11.81
N LYS A 572 -0.40 55.27 12.53
CA LYS A 572 -0.25 56.17 13.69
C LYS A 572 -1.38 55.94 14.71
N ARG A 573 -2.29 56.91 14.90
CA ARG A 573 -3.41 56.84 15.85
C ARG A 573 -4.71 56.27 15.27
N ILE A 574 -4.74 55.96 13.97
CA ILE A 574 -5.96 55.52 13.26
C ILE A 574 -5.88 54.03 13.01
N SER A 575 -6.94 53.29 13.35
CA SER A 575 -7.11 51.87 13.03
C SER A 575 -8.46 51.64 12.35
N THR A 576 -8.49 50.79 11.33
CA THR A 576 -9.71 50.39 10.61
C THR A 576 -9.73 48.88 10.45
N LYS A 577 -10.90 48.27 10.72
CA LYS A 577 -11.11 46.82 10.61
C LYS A 577 -12.07 46.49 9.48
N THR A 578 -11.79 45.40 8.77
CA THR A 578 -12.71 44.76 7.83
C THR A 578 -12.57 43.25 7.93
N THR A 579 -13.52 42.51 7.37
CA THR A 579 -13.46 41.04 7.32
C THR A 579 -13.63 40.55 5.89
N ILE A 580 -12.93 39.48 5.56
CA ILE A 580 -13.01 38.86 4.23
C ILE A 580 -13.06 37.34 4.39
N THR A 581 -13.66 36.66 3.42
CA THR A 581 -13.51 35.20 3.28
C THR A 581 -12.61 34.96 2.08
N LEU A 582 -11.40 34.46 2.35
CA LEU A 582 -10.43 34.20 1.29
C LEU A 582 -10.81 32.89 0.61
N THR A 583 -11.27 32.93 -0.64
CA THR A 583 -11.64 31.75 -1.45
C THR A 583 -10.74 31.55 -2.67
N GLY A 584 -9.75 32.43 -2.83
CA GLY A 584 -8.83 32.49 -3.94
C GLY A 584 -7.78 33.57 -3.70
N ASP A 585 -6.88 33.76 -4.66
CA ASP A 585 -6.01 34.94 -4.65
C ASP A 585 -6.87 36.20 -4.76
N GLN A 586 -6.73 37.11 -3.80
CA GLN A 586 -7.58 38.29 -3.68
C GLN A 586 -6.78 39.53 -3.34
N GLU A 587 -7.21 40.67 -3.88
CA GLU A 587 -6.77 41.99 -3.46
C GLU A 587 -7.94 42.74 -2.81
N VAL A 588 -7.72 43.27 -1.60
CA VAL A 588 -8.75 43.95 -0.82
C VAL A 588 -8.26 45.34 -0.47
N THR A 589 -9.10 46.35 -0.73
CA THR A 589 -8.80 47.74 -0.41
C THR A 589 -9.40 48.12 0.94
N VAL A 590 -8.57 48.63 1.85
CA VAL A 590 -8.98 49.15 3.16
C VAL A 590 -8.81 50.67 3.16
N ASN A 591 -9.93 51.40 3.23
CA ASN A 591 -9.93 52.85 3.34
C ASN A 591 -9.88 53.26 4.81
N THR A 592 -8.82 53.97 5.20
CA THR A 592 -8.58 54.41 6.59
C THR A 592 -9.41 55.63 7.00
N GLY A 593 -10.07 56.31 6.06
CA GLY A 593 -10.78 57.56 6.30
C GLY A 593 -9.88 58.77 6.59
N ILE A 594 -8.54 58.60 6.54
CA ILE A 594 -7.57 59.69 6.69
C ILE A 594 -7.74 60.66 5.52
N LEU A 595 -7.93 61.95 5.79
CA LEU A 595 -8.03 62.99 4.77
C LEU A 595 -6.65 63.62 4.49
N LEU A 596 -5.92 63.94 5.56
CA LEU A 596 -4.61 64.60 5.52
C LEU A 596 -3.71 64.02 6.62
N ASP A 597 -2.42 63.88 6.35
CA ASP A 597 -1.41 63.56 7.37
C ASP A 597 -0.45 64.75 7.48
N ILE A 598 -0.48 65.44 8.61
CA ILE A 598 0.23 66.70 8.80
C ILE A 598 1.53 66.43 9.59
N PRO A 599 2.70 66.89 9.11
CA PRO A 599 3.95 66.80 9.87
C PRO A 599 3.80 67.39 11.28
N LEU A 600 4.29 66.68 12.30
CA LEU A 600 4.17 66.99 13.73
C LEU A 600 2.76 66.93 14.37
N LEU A 601 1.67 66.99 13.58
CA LEU A 601 0.29 66.94 14.10
C LEU A 601 -0.41 65.58 13.88
N GLY A 602 0.12 64.75 12.98
CA GLY A 602 -0.40 63.42 12.69
C GLY A 602 -1.61 63.43 11.73
N PRO A 603 -2.28 62.27 11.58
CA PRO A 603 -3.36 62.11 10.61
C PRO A 603 -4.65 62.74 11.11
N ILE A 604 -5.41 63.36 10.20
CA ILE A 604 -6.76 63.90 10.41
C ILE A 604 -7.72 63.12 9.52
N THR A 605 -8.79 62.58 10.08
CA THR A 605 -9.83 61.88 9.32
C THR A 605 -10.85 62.83 8.70
N ALA A 606 -11.55 62.39 7.65
CA ALA A 606 -12.62 63.17 7.02
C ALA A 606 -13.74 63.55 8.02
N VAL A 607 -14.03 62.68 8.99
CA VAL A 607 -15.02 62.93 10.04
C VAL A 607 -14.55 64.00 11.02
N GLU A 608 -13.28 63.96 11.44
CA GLU A 608 -12.69 64.99 12.32
C GLU A 608 -12.62 66.36 11.62
N ALA A 609 -12.30 66.37 10.32
CA ALA A 609 -12.31 67.60 9.53
C ALA A 609 -13.71 68.21 9.42
N LEU A 610 -14.75 67.37 9.23
CA LEU A 610 -16.15 67.82 9.22
C LEU A 610 -16.61 68.32 10.60
N ALA A 611 -16.21 67.65 11.69
CA ALA A 611 -16.53 68.08 13.04
C ALA A 611 -15.88 69.43 13.40
N ALA A 612 -14.62 69.63 13.01
CA ALA A 612 -13.93 70.91 13.15
C ALA A 612 -14.56 72.02 12.29
N GLY A 613 -14.97 71.69 11.05
CA GLY A 613 -15.69 72.60 10.16
C GLY A 613 -17.11 72.95 10.63
N ALA A 614 -17.81 72.01 11.27
CA ALA A 614 -19.12 72.24 11.89
C ALA A 614 -18.99 73.08 13.17
N ALA A 615 -17.95 72.86 13.97
CA ALA A 615 -17.67 73.67 15.16
C ALA A 615 -17.32 75.13 14.82
N THR A 616 -16.62 75.39 13.70
CA THR A 616 -16.41 76.76 13.19
C THR A 616 -17.68 77.37 12.59
N MET A 617 -18.58 76.58 11.99
CA MET A 617 -19.91 77.07 11.58
C MET A 617 -20.84 77.36 12.78
N VAL A 618 -20.84 76.56 13.85
CA VAL A 618 -21.62 76.81 15.07
C VAL A 618 -21.05 77.99 15.86
N ALA A 619 -19.73 78.15 15.91
CA ALA A 619 -19.10 79.36 16.45
C ALA A 619 -19.39 80.60 15.59
N GLY A 620 -19.48 80.45 14.26
CA GLY A 620 -19.88 81.53 13.34
C GLY A 620 -21.34 81.97 13.49
N VAL A 621 -22.26 81.06 13.83
CA VAL A 621 -23.67 81.40 14.14
C VAL A 621 -23.80 82.02 15.53
N LEU A 622 -22.97 81.64 16.51
CA LEU A 622 -22.96 82.28 17.83
C LEU A 622 -22.23 83.64 17.85
N LEU A 623 -21.27 83.89 16.94
CA LEU A 623 -20.55 85.17 16.83
C LEU A 623 -21.20 86.20 15.88
N SER A 624 -22.13 85.79 15.00
CA SER A 624 -22.91 86.72 14.18
C SER A 624 -24.16 87.28 14.88
N GLY A 625 -24.54 86.74 16.04
CA GLY A 625 -25.65 87.25 16.87
C GLY A 625 -25.30 88.44 17.79
N VAL A 626 -24.03 88.86 17.86
CA VAL A 626 -23.59 89.92 18.79
C VAL A 626 -22.67 90.91 18.07
N LYS A 627 -23.24 91.82 17.26
CA LYS A 627 -22.91 93.26 17.22
C LYS A 627 -23.48 93.97 15.97
N ARG A 628 -24.57 94.70 16.18
CA ARG A 628 -24.88 96.07 15.71
C ARG A 628 -26.40 96.24 15.85
N GLY A 629 -26.95 97.25 16.52
CA GLY A 629 -26.42 98.44 17.17
C GLY A 629 -27.58 99.11 17.91
N LYS A 630 -27.24 99.98 18.87
CA LYS A 630 -28.14 100.80 19.67
C LYS A 630 -29.16 101.59 18.83
N ASP A 631 -30.41 101.58 19.30
CA ASP A 631 -31.36 102.71 19.48
C ASP A 631 -30.70 104.11 19.50
N LYS A 632 -31.29 105.25 19.11
CA LYS A 632 -32.64 105.72 18.74
C LYS A 632 -32.50 107.22 18.37
N GLU A 633 -33.34 107.74 17.45
CA GLU A 633 -33.88 109.12 17.38
C GLU A 633 -35.04 109.07 16.34
N GLU A 634 -36.29 108.92 16.79
CA GLU A 634 -37.37 109.95 16.92
C GLU A 634 -37.97 110.45 15.60
N VAL A 635 -39.27 110.18 15.36
CA VAL A 635 -40.40 111.15 15.41
C VAL A 635 -41.71 110.43 15.09
N GLU A 636 -42.67 110.69 15.97
CA GLU A 636 -44.10 110.38 15.98
C GLU A 636 -44.89 111.56 15.39
N ILE A 637 -45.92 111.33 14.56
CA ILE A 637 -47.14 112.17 14.53
C ILE A 637 -48.36 111.27 14.24
N GLU A 638 -49.12 111.07 15.31
CA GLU A 638 -50.57 110.93 15.52
C GLU A 638 -51.44 110.18 14.49
N LEU A 639 -52.20 109.19 14.97
CA LEU A 639 -53.65 109.05 14.77
C LEU A 639 -54.20 107.83 15.54
N ASP A 640 -55.21 108.12 16.38
CA ASP A 640 -56.27 107.33 17.05
C ASP A 640 -56.04 105.87 17.49
#